data_AF-A0A951JWE3-F1
#
_entry.id   AF-A0A951JWE3-F1
#
_cell.length_a   1.000
_cell.length_b   1.000
_cell.length_c   1.000
_cell.angle_alpha   90.00
_cell.angle_beta   90.00
_cell.angle_gamma   90.00
#
_symmetry.space_group_name_H-M   'P 1'
#
loop_
_entity.id
_entity.type
_entity.pdbx_description
1 polymer ?
#
loop_
_entity_poly.entity_id
_entity_poly.type
_entity_poly.pdbx_seq_one_letter_code
_entity_poly.pdbx_strand_id
1 'polypeptide(L)'
;MPEDARRRVHVSLTRVTVTGTGYHGVQLIDGAIDLAATGDGVGSGQAVPDADLPTAALVESEVVGGSPASVVLRARRLDVVDSGRAAPDQDGLRIDERGDGSIVVVLDRSTFTGNGANGIEFDEAGDGDVTVALSRLRASGNTDENVKVTELGDGDIIVVIRRGQFTDALDAAGITLEEFDAGVIRGLVSRATISGNAGAGIELLSLDISEEEFEELDDAGAPLPTDGETGKLLLRRVTFDGNGGGPVDTTGVTVRGSGQDAPAFPAYTLTILHNNDGESDLLPEPPDATNPGAGSISRFGGLLIDQRDLFEAGDDAGAIAITAGDNFLAGPEFQASLDKGVPFYDTIALDYIDYDAYVIGNHEFDFGPDVLADFIEGFGDCEDPFLSANLNFDGEPELAKLEAAGCIQDAAVVERDGRQIGIIGLTTPDLREVTSPGDVEILDNLAEIANAQAAELTAQGVDIIILASHLQNLDNEVDLVADLSNIDAVVGGGGGEELAAARTAVNADGVEIPIVTVPGDYLDLGRLQLEFDGDGVLLDFTWDLLDVTGDLPEDQFLFDNVEAPVTEFLADLDQTVIATSEVPLNGVREEVRTRETNVGNLLADSFVVTAQARAAEFGVTLDGPIVGLQNGGGIRNDTIIPAGDVTLLDTFDIAPFSNFVSVIEDVAPADLVTAVEHGLEGLPDPQGFFAQWSGLVVEYDATAAPGSRVVNLTVNGTPYVVDGVLQDGLVPVDIATIDFLAAGNDGYDVFETYTFTRVGTSYQQSLANYLPTADLSADSVEYRPREDAANRTRIIPAP
;
A
#
# COMPACT_ATOMS: atom_id res chain seq x y z
N MET A 1 9.43 24.87 13.99
CA MET A 1 8.74 23.56 14.09
C MET A 1 9.81 22.54 14.49
N PRO A 2 9.49 21.28 14.88
CA PRO A 2 10.53 20.25 14.93
C PRO A 2 11.23 20.17 13.56
N GLU A 3 12.55 20.05 13.53
CA GLU A 3 13.35 20.05 12.28
C GLU A 3 13.14 18.78 11.44
N ASP A 4 12.49 17.73 11.98
CA ASP A 4 12.55 16.37 11.43
C ASP A 4 11.19 15.83 10.91
N ALA A 5 10.23 16.68 10.55
CA ALA A 5 8.99 16.23 9.91
C ALA A 5 8.89 16.87 8.52
N ARG A 6 9.13 16.11 7.45
CA ARG A 6 8.72 16.56 6.11
C ARG A 6 7.19 16.59 6.11
N ARG A 7 6.63 17.60 5.49
CA ARG A 7 5.18 17.83 5.45
C ARG A 7 4.85 18.32 4.06
N ARG A 8 3.63 18.13 3.56
CA ARG A 8 3.25 18.83 2.32
C ARG A 8 2.29 19.98 2.55
N VAL A 9 2.51 21.09 1.85
CA VAL A 9 1.61 22.23 1.79
C VAL A 9 0.75 22.10 0.54
N HIS A 10 -0.51 21.65 0.71
CA HIS A 10 -1.45 21.55 -0.40
C HIS A 10 -2.16 22.86 -0.68
N VAL A 11 -2.08 23.31 -1.93
CA VAL A 11 -2.80 24.46 -2.43
C VAL A 11 -3.64 24.04 -3.62
N SER A 12 -4.96 24.23 -3.50
CA SER A 12 -5.91 23.96 -4.57
C SER A 12 -6.55 25.25 -5.08
N LEU A 13 -6.33 25.58 -6.37
CA LEU A 13 -6.86 26.79 -6.99
C LEU A 13 -7.80 26.43 -8.14
N THR A 14 -9.10 26.72 -8.01
CA THR A 14 -10.08 26.44 -9.06
C THR A 14 -10.79 27.71 -9.50
N ARG A 15 -10.71 28.05 -10.79
CA ARG A 15 -11.36 29.22 -11.40
C ARG A 15 -10.94 30.54 -10.75
N VAL A 16 -9.64 30.72 -10.60
CA VAL A 16 -9.04 31.92 -10.01
C VAL A 16 -8.54 32.81 -11.15
N THR A 17 -8.77 34.11 -11.05
CA THR A 17 -8.25 35.09 -12.00
C THR A 17 -7.50 36.18 -11.24
N VAL A 18 -6.24 36.41 -11.60
CA VAL A 18 -5.35 37.44 -11.03
C VAL A 18 -4.95 38.39 -12.16
N THR A 19 -5.11 39.70 -11.95
CA THR A 19 -4.79 40.68 -13.00
C THR A 19 -4.14 41.94 -12.47
N GLY A 20 -3.10 42.44 -13.14
CA GLY A 20 -2.58 43.79 -12.94
C GLY A 20 -1.87 44.00 -11.60
N THR A 21 -1.31 42.94 -11.00
CA THR A 21 -0.56 43.05 -9.76
C THR A 21 0.81 43.67 -10.01
N GLY A 22 1.27 44.49 -9.06
CA GLY A 22 2.64 45.02 -9.10
C GLY A 22 3.68 43.92 -8.90
N TYR A 23 3.41 42.99 -7.98
CA TYR A 23 4.26 41.85 -7.60
C TYR A 23 3.79 40.57 -8.31
N HIS A 24 4.40 39.41 -7.99
CA HIS A 24 4.00 38.11 -8.54
C HIS A 24 2.46 37.94 -8.52
N GLY A 25 1.91 37.25 -9.53
CA GLY A 25 0.47 37.02 -9.60
C GLY A 25 -0.01 36.09 -8.48
N VAL A 26 0.57 34.89 -8.44
CA VAL A 26 0.44 33.92 -7.36
C VAL A 26 1.84 33.53 -6.91
N GLN A 27 2.07 33.48 -5.61
CA GLN A 27 3.35 33.10 -5.04
C GLN A 27 3.13 32.15 -3.87
N LEU A 28 3.83 31.02 -3.90
CA LEU A 28 4.00 30.09 -2.80
C LEU A 28 5.50 30.04 -2.49
N ILE A 29 5.87 30.25 -1.23
CA ILE A 29 7.27 30.17 -0.80
C ILE A 29 7.29 29.27 0.43
N ASP A 30 8.11 28.23 0.41
CA ASP A 30 8.57 27.61 1.65
C ASP A 30 9.83 28.35 2.15
N GLY A 31 9.66 29.18 3.17
CA GLY A 31 10.81 29.76 3.83
C GLY A 31 10.52 30.61 5.05
N ALA A 32 11.57 30.88 5.84
CA ALA A 32 11.44 31.64 7.08
C ALA A 32 11.59 33.16 6.83
N ILE A 33 10.63 33.94 7.32
CA ILE A 33 10.67 35.41 7.25
C ILE A 33 11.62 35.95 8.35
N ASP A 34 12.70 36.63 7.96
CA ASP A 34 13.58 37.33 8.91
C ASP A 34 12.94 38.66 9.36
N LEU A 35 12.20 38.59 10.47
CA LEU A 35 11.57 39.74 11.12
C LEU A 35 12.57 40.81 11.61
N ALA A 36 13.88 40.53 11.65
CA ALA A 36 14.90 41.52 12.02
C ALA A 36 15.34 42.40 10.83
N ALA A 37 15.16 41.92 9.59
CA ALA A 37 15.46 42.67 8.36
C ALA A 37 14.35 43.68 7.99
N THR A 38 13.12 43.44 8.46
CA THR A 38 11.99 44.37 8.31
C THR A 38 12.15 45.56 9.27
N GLY A 39 12.84 46.62 8.83
CA GLY A 39 13.21 47.77 9.68
C GLY A 39 12.06 48.31 10.58
N ASP A 40 12.38 48.56 11.85
CA ASP A 40 11.58 49.17 12.93
C ASP A 40 10.27 49.87 12.47
N GLY A 41 9.18 49.11 12.30
CA GLY A 41 7.95 49.69 11.74
C GLY A 41 6.65 48.93 11.92
N VAL A 42 6.65 47.61 12.11
CA VAL A 42 5.39 46.86 12.35
C VAL A 42 5.43 46.33 13.78
N GLY A 43 4.78 47.08 14.66
CA GLY A 43 4.70 46.76 16.08
C GLY A 43 4.05 45.40 16.32
N SER A 44 4.67 44.66 17.23
CA SER A 44 4.08 43.50 17.89
C SER A 44 2.66 43.82 18.40
N GLY A 45 1.64 43.16 17.87
CA GLY A 45 0.40 42.88 18.58
C GLY A 45 -0.91 43.28 17.89
N GLN A 46 -1.88 42.37 18.04
CA GLN A 46 -3.33 42.52 17.91
C GLN A 46 -3.94 42.41 16.51
N ALA A 47 -4.83 41.41 16.39
CA ALA A 47 -5.88 41.34 15.40
C ALA A 47 -6.65 42.67 15.34
N VAL A 48 -6.65 43.29 14.17
CA VAL A 48 -7.55 44.39 13.83
C VAL A 48 -8.62 43.83 12.88
N PRO A 49 -9.91 43.86 13.27
CA PRO A 49 -10.99 43.49 12.37
C PRO A 49 -11.33 44.67 11.45
N ASP A 50 -11.51 44.38 10.16
CA ASP A 50 -12.07 45.26 9.11
C ASP A 50 -11.48 46.68 8.97
N ALA A 51 -10.50 46.83 8.08
CA ALA A 51 -10.41 47.89 7.06
C ALA A 51 -9.04 47.84 6.37
N ASP A 52 -9.03 47.77 5.03
CA ASP A 52 -7.89 48.00 4.13
C ASP A 52 -6.54 47.45 4.62
N LEU A 53 -6.31 46.16 4.36
CA LEU A 53 -4.99 45.52 4.53
C LEU A 53 -3.93 46.32 3.74
N PRO A 54 -2.86 46.83 4.37
CA PRO A 54 -1.69 47.20 3.61
C PRO A 54 -1.05 45.89 3.14
N THR A 55 -1.04 45.67 1.83
CA THR A 55 -0.23 44.66 1.17
C THR A 55 1.25 44.95 1.46
N ALA A 56 1.77 44.40 2.56
CA ALA A 56 3.19 44.18 2.71
C ALA A 56 3.53 43.00 1.78
N ALA A 57 3.94 43.32 0.54
CA ALA A 57 4.68 42.38 -0.27
C ALA A 57 6.01 42.13 0.47
N LEU A 58 6.29 40.88 0.81
CA LEU A 58 7.60 40.48 1.29
C LEU A 58 8.58 40.75 0.15
N VAL A 59 9.67 41.45 0.44
CA VAL A 59 10.77 41.58 -0.52
C VAL A 59 11.57 40.30 -0.40
N GLU A 60 11.85 39.62 -1.51
CA GLU A 60 12.55 38.33 -1.59
C GLU A 60 13.80 38.21 -0.70
N SER A 61 14.53 39.31 -0.50
CA SER A 61 15.67 39.43 0.42
C SER A 61 15.34 39.24 1.92
N GLU A 62 14.07 39.10 2.28
CA GLU A 62 13.57 38.94 3.66
C GLU A 62 13.24 37.47 4.01
N VAL A 63 13.35 36.54 3.06
CA VAL A 63 13.11 35.09 3.26
C VAL A 63 14.45 34.35 3.32
N VAL A 64 14.67 33.54 4.37
CA VAL A 64 15.92 32.79 4.62
C VAL A 64 15.61 31.34 5.00
N GLY A 65 16.20 30.38 4.27
CA GLY A 65 16.05 28.93 4.48
C GLY A 65 14.64 28.42 4.16
N GLY A 66 14.51 27.12 3.88
CA GLY A 66 13.24 26.40 3.77
C GLY A 66 13.00 25.46 4.94
N SER A 67 11.89 24.74 4.88
CA SER A 67 11.64 23.59 5.74
C SER A 67 11.75 22.30 4.91
N PRO A 68 11.71 21.11 5.52
CA PRO A 68 11.67 19.87 4.75
C PRO A 68 10.31 19.64 4.04
N ALA A 69 9.53 20.69 3.75
CA ALA A 69 8.11 20.56 3.49
C ALA A 69 7.75 20.76 2.02
N SER A 70 7.45 19.67 1.30
CA SER A 70 7.04 19.71 -0.10
C SER A 70 5.88 20.67 -0.38
N VAL A 71 5.92 21.35 -1.52
CA VAL A 71 4.83 22.23 -1.97
C VAL A 71 4.01 21.53 -3.05
N VAL A 72 2.72 21.31 -2.79
CA VAL A 72 1.80 20.66 -3.73
C VAL A 72 0.76 21.66 -4.24
N LEU A 73 0.82 22.01 -5.53
CA LEU A 73 -0.15 22.90 -6.17
C LEU A 73 -1.00 22.14 -7.18
N ARG A 74 -2.31 22.03 -6.93
CA ARG A 74 -3.30 21.63 -7.95
C ARG A 74 -4.10 22.85 -8.38
N ALA A 75 -3.95 23.30 -9.63
CA ALA A 75 -4.71 24.44 -10.15
C ALA A 75 -5.44 24.13 -11.46
N ARG A 76 -6.71 24.54 -11.51
CA ARG A 76 -7.56 24.38 -12.70
C ARG A 76 -8.23 25.68 -13.06
N ARG A 77 -8.04 26.16 -14.31
CA ARG A 77 -8.51 27.48 -14.77
C ARG A 77 -7.98 28.60 -13.89
N LEU A 78 -6.66 28.62 -13.68
CA LEU A 78 -5.96 29.74 -13.11
C LEU A 78 -5.57 30.69 -14.25
N ASP A 79 -6.08 31.92 -14.23
CA ASP A 79 -5.80 32.94 -15.24
C ASP A 79 -5.00 34.09 -14.61
N VAL A 80 -3.73 34.23 -14.96
CA VAL A 80 -2.85 35.31 -14.48
C VAL A 80 -2.46 36.21 -15.64
N VAL A 81 -2.82 37.50 -15.55
CA VAL A 81 -2.68 38.44 -16.67
C VAL A 81 -2.08 39.78 -16.23
N ASP A 82 -1.06 40.25 -16.94
CA ASP A 82 -0.42 41.55 -16.70
C ASP A 82 0.07 41.76 -15.25
N SER A 83 0.54 40.69 -14.61
CA SER A 83 1.04 40.67 -13.22
C SER A 83 2.58 40.75 -13.16
N GLY A 84 3.14 41.08 -11.99
CA GLY A 84 4.59 41.04 -11.76
C GLY A 84 5.41 42.15 -12.41
N ARG A 85 4.83 43.33 -12.66
CA ARG A 85 5.49 44.38 -13.46
C ARG A 85 6.26 45.45 -12.67
N ALA A 86 6.36 45.34 -11.35
CA ALA A 86 6.96 46.38 -10.51
C ALA A 86 8.48 46.25 -10.35
N ALA A 87 9.04 45.05 -10.47
CA ALA A 87 10.47 44.78 -10.39
C ALA A 87 10.88 43.68 -11.39
N PRO A 88 12.19 43.54 -11.70
CA PRO A 88 12.73 42.33 -12.35
C PRO A 88 12.39 41.08 -11.53
N ASP A 89 12.30 39.92 -12.17
CA ASP A 89 12.09 38.62 -11.53
C ASP A 89 10.72 38.44 -10.83
N GLN A 90 9.68 39.07 -11.36
CA GLN A 90 8.32 38.96 -10.82
C GLN A 90 7.36 38.28 -11.79
N ASP A 91 6.97 37.07 -11.42
CA ASP A 91 6.34 36.10 -12.31
C ASP A 91 4.80 36.11 -12.24
N GLY A 92 4.19 35.42 -13.19
CA GLY A 92 2.77 35.12 -13.12
C GLY A 92 2.45 34.19 -11.94
N LEU A 93 3.07 33.01 -11.92
CA LEU A 93 3.03 32.05 -10.83
C LEU A 93 4.45 31.70 -10.43
N ARG A 94 4.75 31.79 -9.13
CA ARG A 94 6.01 31.36 -8.55
C ARG A 94 5.79 30.34 -7.43
N ILE A 95 6.55 29.26 -7.45
CA ILE A 95 6.75 28.37 -6.32
C ILE A 95 8.25 28.32 -6.03
N ASP A 96 8.62 28.56 -4.79
CA ASP A 96 9.99 28.60 -4.31
C ASP A 96 10.06 27.70 -3.06
N GLU A 97 10.63 26.51 -3.21
CA GLU A 97 10.92 25.57 -2.11
C GLU A 97 12.42 25.71 -1.79
N ARG A 98 12.75 26.00 -0.52
CA ARG A 98 14.11 26.40 -0.10
C ARG A 98 14.79 25.39 0.85
N GLY A 99 14.22 24.21 1.01
CA GLY A 99 14.65 23.13 1.89
C GLY A 99 14.60 21.79 1.18
N ASP A 100 14.50 20.68 1.92
CA ASP A 100 14.65 19.33 1.37
C ASP A 100 13.28 18.74 0.93
N GLY A 101 12.40 19.56 0.37
CA GLY A 101 11.00 19.24 0.13
C GLY A 101 10.61 19.36 -1.34
N SER A 102 10.08 18.29 -1.92
CA SER A 102 9.67 18.28 -3.34
C SER A 102 8.62 19.31 -3.77
N ILE A 103 8.66 19.71 -5.04
CA ILE A 103 7.58 20.48 -5.68
C ILE A 103 6.70 19.56 -6.53
N VAL A 104 5.39 19.52 -6.27
CA VAL A 104 4.43 18.77 -7.09
C VAL A 104 3.34 19.69 -7.63
N VAL A 105 3.28 19.88 -8.95
CA VAL A 105 2.37 20.83 -9.59
C VAL A 105 1.52 20.17 -10.66
N VAL A 106 0.19 20.36 -10.58
CA VAL A 106 -0.76 20.00 -11.64
C VAL A 106 -1.53 21.24 -12.08
N LEU A 107 -1.27 21.75 -13.28
CA LEU A 107 -2.01 22.87 -13.90
C LEU A 107 -2.88 22.39 -15.06
N ASP A 108 -4.20 22.64 -15.00
CA ASP A 108 -5.12 22.31 -16.08
C ASP A 108 -5.96 23.51 -16.57
N ARG A 109 -5.99 23.73 -17.89
CA ARG A 109 -6.80 24.78 -18.57
C ARG A 109 -6.53 26.19 -18.04
N SER A 110 -5.27 26.49 -17.72
CA SER A 110 -4.83 27.76 -17.12
C SER A 110 -4.20 28.69 -18.16
N THR A 111 -4.14 29.99 -17.87
CA THR A 111 -3.54 31.00 -18.75
C THR A 111 -2.60 31.96 -18.01
N PHE A 112 -1.46 32.29 -18.63
CA PHE A 112 -0.43 33.19 -18.08
C PHE A 112 0.01 34.16 -19.18
N THR A 113 -0.39 35.42 -19.12
CA THR A 113 -0.21 36.33 -20.26
C THR A 113 0.27 37.72 -19.85
N GLY A 114 1.34 38.19 -20.49
CA GLY A 114 1.82 39.56 -20.28
C GLY A 114 2.46 39.79 -18.91
N ASN A 115 2.97 38.75 -18.24
CA ASN A 115 3.57 38.88 -16.92
C ASN A 115 4.99 39.47 -17.01
N GLY A 116 5.47 40.05 -15.90
CA GLY A 116 6.62 40.94 -15.88
C GLY A 116 7.99 40.27 -15.96
N ALA A 117 8.13 39.03 -15.49
CA ALA A 117 9.25 38.12 -15.75
C ALA A 117 8.70 36.82 -16.37
N ASN A 118 8.73 35.70 -15.66
CA ASN A 118 8.23 34.42 -16.16
C ASN A 118 6.70 34.36 -16.17
N GLY A 119 6.16 33.54 -17.07
CA GLY A 119 4.76 33.11 -16.98
C GLY A 119 4.53 32.28 -15.71
N ILE A 120 5.35 31.24 -15.57
CA ILE A 120 5.37 30.26 -14.49
C ILE A 120 6.83 29.97 -14.15
N GLU A 121 7.16 29.93 -12.86
CA GLU A 121 8.48 29.59 -12.34
C GLU A 121 8.34 28.67 -11.12
N PHE A 122 9.11 27.59 -11.12
CA PHE A 122 9.25 26.66 -10.00
C PHE A 122 10.73 26.48 -9.70
N ASP A 123 11.12 26.79 -8.47
CA ASP A 123 12.50 26.70 -7.99
C ASP A 123 12.52 25.80 -6.75
N GLU A 124 13.18 24.64 -6.86
CA GLU A 124 13.60 23.79 -5.75
C GLU A 124 15.09 24.10 -5.51
N ALA A 125 15.46 24.40 -4.26
CA ALA A 125 16.80 24.82 -3.89
C ALA A 125 17.57 23.85 -2.97
N GLY A 126 16.92 22.86 -2.38
CA GLY A 126 17.52 21.81 -1.55
C GLY A 126 17.38 20.44 -2.21
N ASP A 127 17.34 19.37 -1.41
CA ASP A 127 17.21 18.02 -1.95
C ASP A 127 15.72 17.69 -2.19
N GLY A 128 15.26 17.54 -3.43
CA GLY A 128 13.90 17.07 -3.68
C GLY A 128 13.40 17.12 -5.13
N ASP A 129 12.53 16.17 -5.49
CA ASP A 129 12.01 16.12 -6.86
C ASP A 129 11.12 17.31 -7.24
N VAL A 130 11.16 17.71 -8.52
CA VAL A 130 10.22 18.67 -9.11
C VAL A 130 9.34 17.97 -10.15
N THR A 131 8.12 17.63 -9.74
CA THR A 131 7.14 16.93 -10.57
C THR A 131 6.05 17.88 -11.09
N VAL A 132 5.97 18.07 -12.41
CA VAL A 132 5.10 19.07 -13.03
C VAL A 132 4.23 18.49 -14.15
N ALA A 133 2.91 18.57 -14.01
CA ALA A 133 1.91 18.28 -15.04
C ALA A 133 1.24 19.56 -15.55
N LEU A 134 1.50 19.95 -16.80
CA LEU A 134 0.90 21.14 -17.44
C LEU A 134 -0.02 20.75 -18.60
N SER A 135 -1.31 21.00 -18.47
CA SER A 135 -2.32 20.52 -19.41
C SER A 135 -3.23 21.63 -19.92
N ARG A 136 -3.38 21.74 -21.25
CA ARG A 136 -4.19 22.77 -21.92
C ARG A 136 -3.82 24.18 -21.43
N LEU A 137 -2.53 24.40 -21.21
CA LEU A 137 -1.96 25.65 -20.73
C LEU A 137 -1.76 26.64 -21.88
N ARG A 138 -2.00 27.92 -21.65
CA ARG A 138 -1.55 28.98 -22.56
C ARG A 138 -0.70 29.99 -21.82
N ALA A 139 0.57 30.09 -22.17
CA ALA A 139 1.47 31.09 -21.66
C ALA A 139 2.02 31.93 -22.82
N SER A 140 1.90 33.26 -22.74
CA SER A 140 2.29 34.12 -23.87
C SER A 140 2.59 35.56 -23.52
N GLY A 141 3.57 36.16 -24.20
CA GLY A 141 3.88 37.59 -24.06
C GLY A 141 4.48 37.95 -22.70
N ASN A 142 5.01 36.96 -21.98
CA ASN A 142 5.74 37.17 -20.72
C ASN A 142 7.14 37.71 -21.07
N THR A 143 7.72 38.51 -20.17
CA THR A 143 9.00 39.18 -20.46
C THR A 143 10.12 38.16 -20.66
N ASP A 144 10.24 37.19 -19.75
CA ASP A 144 11.26 36.14 -19.80
C ASP A 144 10.61 34.83 -20.31
N GLU A 145 10.80 33.69 -19.62
CA GLU A 145 10.27 32.40 -20.06
C GLU A 145 8.73 32.33 -19.93
N ASN A 146 8.11 31.44 -20.72
CA ASN A 146 6.72 31.10 -20.43
C ASN A 146 6.59 30.11 -19.26
N VAL A 147 7.53 29.17 -19.15
CA VAL A 147 7.66 28.20 -18.07
C VAL A 147 9.13 28.00 -17.77
N LYS A 148 9.52 28.17 -16.51
CA LYS A 148 10.83 27.81 -15.97
C LYS A 148 10.67 26.82 -14.83
N VAL A 149 11.48 25.77 -14.82
CA VAL A 149 11.55 24.77 -13.76
C VAL A 149 13.02 24.54 -13.44
N THR A 150 13.38 24.70 -12.18
CA THR A 150 14.75 24.60 -11.69
C THR A 150 14.77 23.65 -10.50
N GLU A 151 15.71 22.70 -10.52
CA GLU A 151 16.17 21.96 -9.34
C GLU A 151 17.68 22.21 -9.19
N LEU A 152 18.07 22.73 -8.03
CA LEU A 152 19.42 23.11 -7.66
C LEU A 152 20.14 22.06 -6.79
N GLY A 153 19.43 21.15 -6.10
CA GLY A 153 20.02 20.10 -5.25
C GLY A 153 19.84 18.68 -5.77
N ASP A 154 19.94 17.68 -4.90
CA ASP A 154 19.80 16.27 -5.30
C ASP A 154 18.30 15.92 -5.51
N GLY A 155 17.87 15.71 -6.76
CA GLY A 155 16.47 15.42 -7.09
C GLY A 155 16.24 15.11 -8.57
N ASP A 156 15.02 14.77 -8.97
CA ASP A 156 14.65 14.65 -10.40
C ASP A 156 13.61 15.70 -10.83
N ILE A 157 13.84 16.38 -11.95
CA ILE A 157 12.76 17.06 -12.69
C ILE A 157 11.95 16.06 -13.53
N ILE A 158 10.67 15.89 -13.19
CA ILE A 158 9.70 15.06 -13.91
C ILE A 158 8.60 15.94 -14.52
N VAL A 159 8.59 16.10 -15.85
CA VAL A 159 7.72 17.09 -16.53
C VAL A 159 6.82 16.46 -17.59
N VAL A 160 5.50 16.69 -17.47
CA VAL A 160 4.48 16.25 -18.44
C VAL A 160 3.70 17.46 -18.95
N ILE A 161 3.95 17.90 -20.18
CA ILE A 161 3.31 19.06 -20.82
C ILE A 161 2.44 18.61 -22.00
N ARG A 162 1.16 18.98 -21.99
CA ARG A 162 0.17 18.43 -22.93
C ARG A 162 -0.78 19.53 -23.42
N ARG A 163 -0.96 19.64 -24.74
CA ARG A 163 -1.84 20.65 -25.40
C ARG A 163 -1.51 22.11 -25.04
N GLY A 164 -0.24 22.42 -24.80
CA GLY A 164 0.22 23.75 -24.42
C GLY A 164 0.40 24.74 -25.59
N GLN A 165 0.26 26.03 -25.31
CA GLN A 165 0.65 27.12 -26.21
C GLN A 165 1.62 28.04 -25.48
N PHE A 166 2.87 28.07 -25.92
CA PHE A 166 3.98 28.82 -25.31
C PHE A 166 4.54 29.78 -26.34
N THR A 167 4.03 31.02 -26.35
CA THR A 167 4.24 31.92 -27.49
C THR A 167 4.67 33.32 -27.12
N ASP A 168 5.62 33.87 -27.86
CA ASP A 168 6.08 35.25 -27.71
C ASP A 168 6.66 35.56 -26.32
N ALA A 169 7.46 34.65 -25.74
CA ALA A 169 8.41 35.00 -24.67
C ALA A 169 9.37 36.08 -25.20
N LEU A 170 9.46 37.23 -24.50
CA LEU A 170 10.00 38.46 -25.11
C LEU A 170 11.53 38.51 -25.13
N ASP A 171 12.18 37.98 -24.10
CA ASP A 171 13.63 38.02 -23.91
C ASP A 171 14.27 36.62 -23.74
N ALA A 172 13.47 35.55 -23.58
CA ALA A 172 13.98 34.20 -23.28
C ALA A 172 13.25 33.04 -24.01
N ALA A 173 13.47 31.81 -23.56
CA ALA A 173 12.95 30.59 -24.16
C ALA A 173 11.44 30.40 -23.94
N GLY A 174 10.84 29.49 -24.71
CA GLY A 174 9.46 29.07 -24.48
C GLY A 174 9.31 28.32 -23.16
N ILE A 175 10.13 27.29 -22.97
CA ILE A 175 10.14 26.42 -21.78
C ILE A 175 11.60 26.18 -21.42
N THR A 176 11.96 26.33 -20.15
CA THR A 176 13.31 26.06 -19.63
C THR A 176 13.20 25.06 -18.48
N LEU A 177 14.00 23.99 -18.54
CA LEU A 177 14.16 22.99 -17.47
C LEU A 177 15.66 22.88 -17.13
N GLU A 178 16.00 23.13 -15.87
CA GLU A 178 17.37 23.22 -15.37
C GLU A 178 17.54 22.30 -14.16
N GLU A 179 18.40 21.28 -14.31
CA GLU A 179 18.73 20.28 -13.30
C GLU A 179 20.23 20.38 -12.98
N PHE A 180 20.53 20.62 -11.72
CA PHE A 180 21.88 20.68 -11.16
C PHE A 180 22.09 19.58 -10.12
N ASP A 181 23.33 19.38 -9.68
CA ASP A 181 23.69 18.31 -8.73
C ASP A 181 23.18 16.91 -9.16
N ALA A 182 22.96 15.97 -8.23
CA ALA A 182 22.69 14.59 -8.60
C ALA A 182 21.21 14.38 -8.98
N GLY A 183 20.94 14.39 -10.29
CA GLY A 183 19.57 14.30 -10.80
C GLY A 183 19.45 14.12 -12.30
N VAL A 184 18.22 13.83 -12.79
CA VAL A 184 17.94 13.83 -14.23
C VAL A 184 16.60 14.45 -14.61
N ILE A 185 16.59 15.13 -15.77
CA ILE A 185 15.34 15.58 -16.40
C ILE A 185 14.66 14.42 -17.15
N ARG A 186 13.43 14.08 -16.75
CA ARG A 186 12.56 13.11 -17.43
C ARG A 186 11.25 13.77 -17.82
N GLY A 187 10.75 13.52 -19.03
CA GLY A 187 9.46 14.10 -19.38
C GLY A 187 8.91 13.88 -20.78
N LEU A 188 7.69 14.39 -20.98
CA LEU A 188 6.94 14.34 -22.23
C LEU A 188 6.33 15.72 -22.54
N VAL A 189 6.65 16.27 -23.71
CA VAL A 189 5.92 17.41 -24.28
C VAL A 189 5.12 16.94 -25.49
N SER A 190 3.80 17.11 -25.45
CA SER A 190 2.90 16.60 -26.47
C SER A 190 1.82 17.59 -26.92
N ARG A 191 1.51 17.55 -28.21
CA ARG A 191 0.48 18.39 -28.88
C ARG A 191 0.62 19.90 -28.55
N ALA A 192 1.84 20.38 -28.36
CA ALA A 192 2.12 21.76 -28.00
C ALA A 192 2.47 22.63 -29.22
N THR A 193 2.19 23.93 -29.13
CA THR A 193 2.69 24.94 -30.08
C THR A 193 3.63 25.87 -29.32
N ILE A 194 4.86 25.97 -29.80
CA ILE A 194 5.92 26.77 -29.18
C ILE A 194 6.48 27.70 -30.25
N SER A 195 6.15 28.99 -30.19
CA SER A 195 6.44 29.89 -31.31
C SER A 195 6.69 31.34 -30.94
N GLY A 196 7.56 32.00 -31.70
CA GLY A 196 7.81 33.44 -31.57
C GLY A 196 8.59 33.83 -30.31
N ASN A 197 9.16 32.86 -29.59
CA ASN A 197 9.97 33.12 -28.40
C ASN A 197 11.33 33.70 -28.81
N ALA A 198 11.88 34.64 -28.03
CA ALA A 198 13.16 35.28 -28.34
C ALA A 198 14.34 34.30 -28.24
N GLY A 199 14.29 33.36 -27.28
CA GLY A 199 15.22 32.25 -27.11
C GLY A 199 14.81 30.97 -27.84
N ALA A 200 15.23 29.82 -27.34
CA ALA A 200 14.84 28.52 -27.89
C ALA A 200 13.35 28.23 -27.66
N GLY A 201 12.81 27.25 -28.38
CA GLY A 201 11.48 26.73 -28.07
C GLY A 201 11.45 26.04 -26.71
N ILE A 202 12.36 25.09 -26.52
CA ILE A 202 12.63 24.42 -25.24
C ILE A 202 14.14 24.50 -24.98
N GLU A 203 14.53 24.83 -23.77
CA GLU A 203 15.90 24.83 -23.27
C GLU A 203 16.01 23.80 -22.14
N LEU A 204 17.02 22.95 -22.21
CA LEU A 204 17.25 21.84 -21.27
C LEU A 204 18.69 21.84 -20.81
N LEU A 205 18.89 21.89 -19.51
CA LEU A 205 20.20 21.80 -18.88
C LEU A 205 20.12 20.75 -17.79
N SER A 206 20.89 19.67 -17.91
CA SER A 206 21.01 18.65 -16.85
C SER A 206 22.48 18.34 -16.63
N LEU A 207 22.97 18.68 -15.45
CA LEU A 207 24.39 18.70 -15.12
C LEU A 207 24.61 18.21 -13.69
N ASP A 208 25.50 17.23 -13.52
CA ASP A 208 25.96 16.74 -12.21
C ASP A 208 27.04 17.68 -11.64
N ILE A 209 26.67 18.96 -11.48
CA ILE A 209 27.41 20.05 -10.82
C ILE A 209 26.42 21.08 -10.29
N SER A 210 26.81 21.83 -9.26
CA SER A 210 25.98 22.90 -8.72
C SER A 210 25.85 24.08 -9.69
N GLU A 211 24.79 24.87 -9.53
CA GLU A 211 24.54 26.09 -10.32
C GLU A 211 25.73 27.08 -10.23
N GLU A 212 26.32 27.26 -9.04
CA GLU A 212 27.50 28.14 -8.86
C GLU A 212 28.70 27.65 -9.69
N GLU A 213 28.94 26.33 -9.75
CA GLU A 213 29.99 25.76 -10.61
C GLU A 213 29.66 25.92 -12.09
N PHE A 214 28.39 25.75 -12.48
CA PHE A 214 27.94 26.00 -13.84
C PHE A 214 28.19 27.46 -14.26
N GLU A 215 27.80 28.44 -13.44
CA GLU A 215 28.03 29.86 -13.71
C GLU A 215 29.54 30.16 -13.89
N GLU A 216 30.41 29.62 -13.02
CA GLU A 216 31.86 29.78 -13.14
C GLU A 216 32.41 29.20 -14.45
N LEU A 217 31.89 28.04 -14.87
CA LEU A 217 32.32 27.37 -16.10
C LEU A 217 31.78 28.09 -17.35
N ASP A 218 30.54 28.54 -17.35
CA ASP A 218 29.93 29.26 -18.47
C ASP A 218 30.60 30.63 -18.68
N ASP A 219 30.82 31.40 -17.60
CA ASP A 219 31.55 32.67 -17.64
C ASP A 219 32.98 32.49 -18.16
N ALA A 220 33.61 31.36 -17.84
CA ALA A 220 34.93 31.00 -18.34
C ALA A 220 34.94 30.49 -19.80
N GLY A 221 33.76 30.20 -20.37
CA GLY A 221 33.61 29.49 -21.65
C GLY A 221 34.26 28.10 -21.62
N ALA A 222 34.24 27.45 -20.45
CA ALA A 222 34.79 26.13 -20.23
C ALA A 222 33.82 25.04 -20.71
N PRO A 223 34.31 23.83 -21.03
CA PRO A 223 33.43 22.70 -21.35
C PRO A 223 32.64 22.27 -20.11
N LEU A 224 31.33 22.06 -20.27
CA LEU A 224 30.44 21.54 -19.23
C LEU A 224 30.62 20.01 -19.07
N PRO A 225 30.59 19.48 -17.84
CA PRO A 225 30.59 18.03 -17.59
C PRO A 225 29.30 17.40 -18.09
N THR A 226 29.40 16.22 -18.71
CA THR A 226 28.24 15.52 -19.34
C THR A 226 28.33 14.00 -19.13
N ASP A 227 29.10 13.58 -18.12
CA ASP A 227 29.43 12.19 -17.80
C ASP A 227 28.50 11.54 -16.76
N GLY A 228 27.50 12.26 -16.26
CA GLY A 228 26.42 11.75 -15.40
C GLY A 228 25.33 10.95 -16.15
N GLU A 229 24.30 10.53 -15.42
CA GLU A 229 23.12 9.91 -16.02
C GLU A 229 22.45 10.88 -17.00
N THR A 230 21.98 10.37 -18.14
CA THR A 230 21.41 11.22 -19.19
C THR A 230 19.89 11.21 -19.09
N GLY A 231 19.29 12.37 -18.81
CA GLY A 231 17.84 12.55 -18.84
C GLY A 231 17.20 12.26 -20.20
N LYS A 232 15.87 12.09 -20.24
CA LYS A 232 15.11 11.77 -21.46
C LYS A 232 13.89 12.68 -21.57
N LEU A 233 13.84 13.52 -22.61
CA LEU A 233 12.65 14.29 -22.98
C LEU A 233 12.06 13.79 -24.30
N LEU A 234 10.79 13.39 -24.26
CA LEU A 234 10.03 12.94 -25.42
C LEU A 234 9.18 14.06 -26.01
N LEU A 235 9.31 14.33 -27.31
CA LEU A 235 8.52 15.34 -28.03
C LEU A 235 7.53 14.69 -29.01
N ARG A 236 6.23 14.88 -28.78
CA ARG A 236 5.16 14.28 -29.61
C ARG A 236 4.23 15.33 -30.22
N ARG A 237 4.20 15.46 -31.55
CA ARG A 237 3.31 16.42 -32.25
C ARG A 237 3.49 17.86 -31.76
N VAL A 238 4.73 18.26 -31.47
CA VAL A 238 5.08 19.63 -31.09
C VAL A 238 5.36 20.45 -32.35
N THR A 239 4.80 21.65 -32.43
CA THR A 239 5.05 22.60 -33.52
C THR A 239 5.96 23.71 -33.01
N PHE A 240 7.10 23.89 -33.68
CA PHE A 240 8.01 25.00 -33.46
C PHE A 240 7.95 25.98 -34.63
N ASP A 241 7.80 27.28 -34.37
CA ASP A 241 7.84 28.31 -35.41
C ASP A 241 8.43 29.62 -34.89
N GLY A 242 9.41 30.19 -35.58
CA GLY A 242 9.91 31.54 -35.27
C GLY A 242 10.59 31.74 -33.91
N ASN A 243 11.08 30.69 -33.24
CA ASN A 243 11.86 30.81 -32.00
C ASN A 243 13.32 31.20 -32.31
N GLY A 244 13.88 32.19 -31.62
CA GLY A 244 15.18 32.79 -31.94
C GLY A 244 16.39 31.87 -31.72
N GLY A 245 16.33 30.97 -30.73
CA GLY A 245 17.35 29.96 -30.41
C GLY A 245 17.18 28.63 -31.16
N GLY A 246 16.10 28.46 -31.94
CA GLY A 246 15.76 27.20 -32.59
C GLY A 246 14.70 26.40 -31.83
N PRO A 247 14.39 25.15 -32.25
CA PRO A 247 13.30 24.37 -31.66
C PRO A 247 13.62 23.89 -30.25
N VAL A 248 14.82 23.33 -30.04
CA VAL A 248 15.29 22.80 -28.76
C VAL A 248 16.78 23.11 -28.63
N ASP A 249 17.19 23.65 -27.48
CA ASP A 249 18.57 23.71 -27.02
C ASP A 249 18.75 22.74 -25.85
N THR A 250 19.85 21.99 -25.81
CA THR A 250 20.01 20.93 -24.82
C THR A 250 21.45 20.61 -24.47
N THR A 251 21.69 20.44 -23.17
CA THR A 251 22.91 19.92 -22.56
C THR A 251 22.53 18.82 -21.55
N GLY A 252 23.19 17.66 -21.60
CA GLY A 252 22.95 16.56 -20.64
C GLY A 252 21.64 15.78 -20.79
N VAL A 253 20.77 16.13 -21.75
CA VAL A 253 19.46 15.46 -21.95
C VAL A 253 19.36 14.86 -23.36
N THR A 254 18.88 13.63 -23.44
CA THR A 254 18.53 13.01 -24.74
C THR A 254 17.11 13.41 -25.14
N VAL A 255 17.01 14.24 -26.17
CA VAL A 255 15.72 14.63 -26.77
C VAL A 255 15.33 13.68 -27.90
N ARG A 256 14.15 13.06 -27.80
CA ARG A 256 13.60 12.21 -28.88
C ARG A 256 12.41 12.88 -29.56
N GLY A 257 12.57 13.23 -30.85
CA GLY A 257 11.54 13.75 -31.77
C GLY A 257 11.97 15.03 -32.53
N SER A 258 12.13 15.02 -33.87
CA SER A 258 11.14 15.59 -34.83
C SER A 258 11.50 15.34 -36.33
N GLY A 259 12.23 14.26 -36.66
CA GLY A 259 12.66 13.92 -38.03
C GLY A 259 12.04 12.63 -38.62
N GLN A 260 11.94 12.54 -39.96
CA GLN A 260 11.27 11.47 -40.73
C GLN A 260 11.89 10.04 -40.68
N ASP A 261 12.94 9.80 -39.91
CA ASP A 261 13.56 8.46 -39.74
C ASP A 261 13.71 8.10 -38.25
N ALA A 262 12.71 8.44 -37.44
CA ALA A 262 12.66 7.98 -36.05
C ALA A 262 12.23 6.50 -35.99
N PRO A 263 12.76 5.69 -35.05
CA PRO A 263 12.15 4.41 -34.69
C PRO A 263 10.67 4.64 -34.33
N ALA A 264 9.83 3.62 -34.47
CA ALA A 264 8.41 3.72 -34.12
C ALA A 264 8.28 4.29 -32.71
N PHE A 265 7.80 5.53 -32.61
CA PHE A 265 7.51 6.18 -31.34
C PHE A 265 6.37 5.40 -30.65
N PRO A 266 6.37 5.28 -29.31
CA PRO A 266 5.21 4.74 -28.64
C PRO A 266 4.00 5.61 -29.00
N ALA A 267 2.97 4.96 -29.52
CA ALA A 267 1.71 5.61 -29.81
C ALA A 267 0.86 5.74 -28.54
N TYR A 268 1.16 5.00 -27.48
CA TYR A 268 0.45 5.08 -26.22
C TYR A 268 1.35 4.72 -25.04
N THR A 269 1.18 5.39 -23.90
CA THR A 269 1.85 5.01 -22.63
C THR A 269 0.80 4.73 -21.57
N LEU A 270 0.84 3.56 -20.95
CA LEU A 270 -0.03 3.22 -19.82
C LEU A 270 0.78 3.27 -18.53
N THR A 271 0.33 4.04 -17.55
CA THR A 271 0.81 3.95 -16.17
C THR A 271 -0.16 3.08 -15.38
N ILE A 272 0.36 2.08 -14.69
CA ILE A 272 -0.37 1.23 -13.75
C ILE A 272 0.14 1.61 -12.36
N LEU A 273 -0.76 2.19 -11.57
CA LEU A 273 -0.54 2.43 -10.15
C LEU A 273 -1.16 1.25 -9.40
N HIS A 274 -0.44 0.60 -8.51
CA HIS A 274 -0.99 -0.56 -7.83
C HIS A 274 -0.59 -0.73 -6.38
N ASN A 275 -1.47 -1.42 -5.68
CA ASN A 275 -1.27 -1.99 -4.35
C ASN A 275 -1.56 -3.50 -4.39
N ASN A 276 -1.15 -4.21 -3.35
CA ASN A 276 -1.61 -5.54 -2.97
C ASN A 276 -1.51 -5.64 -1.45
N ASP A 277 -2.23 -6.57 -0.83
CA ASP A 277 -2.07 -6.87 0.61
C ASP A 277 -2.24 -5.61 1.48
N GLY A 278 -3.34 -4.88 1.27
CA GLY A 278 -3.66 -3.72 2.10
C GLY A 278 -4.09 -4.10 3.52
N GLU A 279 -4.57 -5.33 3.70
CA GLU A 279 -4.73 -6.06 4.97
C GLU A 279 -5.38 -5.28 6.14
N SER A 280 -6.22 -4.30 5.83
CA SER A 280 -6.77 -3.38 6.84
C SER A 280 -5.72 -2.61 7.67
N ASP A 281 -4.49 -2.45 7.18
CA ASP A 281 -3.45 -1.61 7.79
C ASP A 281 -3.71 -0.12 7.49
N LEU A 282 -4.85 0.36 8.00
CA LEU A 282 -5.36 1.69 7.68
C LEU A 282 -4.54 2.78 8.39
N LEU A 283 -3.92 2.46 9.54
CA LEU A 283 -3.16 3.41 10.37
C LEU A 283 -1.65 3.41 10.05
N PRO A 284 -0.94 4.53 10.31
CA PRO A 284 0.51 4.58 10.12
C PRO A 284 1.25 3.72 11.13
N GLU A 285 2.39 3.18 10.73
CA GLU A 285 3.35 2.61 11.66
C GLU A 285 3.78 3.66 12.71
N PRO A 286 3.99 3.26 13.98
CA PRO A 286 4.47 4.18 15.00
C PRO A 286 5.82 4.80 14.61
N PRO A 287 5.96 6.14 14.65
CA PRO A 287 7.22 6.78 14.30
C PRO A 287 8.31 6.42 15.33
N ASP A 288 9.53 6.22 14.84
CA ASP A 288 10.72 6.03 15.67
C ASP A 288 11.87 6.97 15.27
N ALA A 289 13.07 6.75 15.82
CA ALA A 289 14.22 7.63 15.56
C ALA A 289 14.76 7.54 14.12
N THR A 290 14.29 6.58 13.33
CA THR A 290 14.74 6.25 11.97
C THR A 290 13.61 6.17 10.95
N ASN A 291 12.36 6.09 11.39
CA ASN A 291 11.17 6.07 10.55
C ASN A 291 10.19 7.18 11.01
N PRO A 292 9.87 8.20 10.19
CA PRO A 292 8.89 9.23 10.52
C PRO A 292 7.43 8.70 10.62
N GLY A 293 7.23 7.38 10.45
CA GLY A 293 5.98 6.63 10.52
C GLY A 293 5.56 6.22 9.12
N ALA A 294 5.78 4.96 8.70
CA ALA A 294 5.49 4.53 7.34
C ALA A 294 4.01 4.13 7.15
N GLY A 295 3.57 4.08 5.90
CA GLY A 295 2.23 3.64 5.51
C GLY A 295 1.11 4.61 5.87
N SER A 296 -0.05 4.03 6.18
CA SER A 296 -1.36 4.67 6.35
C SER A 296 -2.14 4.95 5.06
N ILE A 297 -3.44 4.65 5.15
CA ILE A 297 -4.34 4.72 4.00
C ILE A 297 -4.53 6.14 3.48
N SER A 298 -4.48 7.15 4.35
CA SER A 298 -4.65 8.55 3.93
C SER A 298 -3.45 9.09 3.16
N ARG A 299 -2.22 8.68 3.52
CA ARG A 299 -1.00 9.05 2.79
C ARG A 299 -0.90 8.30 1.48
N PHE A 300 -1.10 6.97 1.54
CA PHE A 300 -1.12 6.11 0.37
C PHE A 300 -2.15 6.60 -0.66
N GLY A 301 -3.39 6.81 -0.22
CA GLY A 301 -4.48 7.26 -1.10
C GLY A 301 -4.22 8.64 -1.68
N GLY A 302 -3.69 9.57 -0.88
CA GLY A 302 -3.27 10.89 -1.36
C GLY A 302 -2.21 10.81 -2.46
N LEU A 303 -1.17 10.00 -2.24
CA LEU A 303 -0.09 9.77 -3.22
C LEU A 303 -0.62 9.14 -4.51
N LEU A 304 -1.45 8.10 -4.41
CA LEU A 304 -2.04 7.44 -5.59
C LEU A 304 -2.88 8.43 -6.41
N ILE A 305 -3.75 9.20 -5.77
CA ILE A 305 -4.57 10.20 -6.47
C ILE A 305 -3.68 11.27 -7.12
N ASP A 306 -2.62 11.75 -6.46
CA ASP A 306 -1.64 12.69 -7.04
C ASP A 306 -0.98 12.10 -8.30
N GLN A 307 -0.48 10.86 -8.23
CA GLN A 307 0.16 10.19 -9.35
C GLN A 307 -0.83 9.93 -10.50
N ARG A 308 -2.05 9.52 -10.19
CA ARG A 308 -3.09 9.27 -11.20
C ARG A 308 -3.40 10.54 -11.99
N ASP A 309 -3.64 11.65 -11.29
CA ASP A 309 -3.88 12.97 -11.90
C ASP A 309 -2.72 13.43 -12.78
N LEU A 310 -1.47 13.17 -12.36
CA LEU A 310 -0.26 13.49 -13.10
C LEU A 310 -0.19 12.76 -14.45
N PHE A 311 -0.41 11.44 -14.46
CA PHE A 311 -0.27 10.61 -15.66
C PHE A 311 -1.50 10.63 -16.58
N GLU A 312 -2.70 10.89 -16.05
CA GLU A 312 -3.92 11.10 -16.84
C GLU A 312 -3.98 12.47 -17.53
N ALA A 313 -3.10 13.42 -17.19
CA ALA A 313 -3.13 14.79 -17.68
C ALA A 313 -3.02 14.95 -19.23
N GLY A 314 -2.98 13.87 -19.98
CA GLY A 314 -3.31 13.91 -21.39
C GLY A 314 -2.83 12.78 -22.28
N ASP A 315 -1.85 13.08 -23.13
CA ASP A 315 -2.07 12.92 -24.54
C ASP A 315 -1.43 11.65 -25.06
N ASP A 316 -2.31 10.73 -25.43
CA ASP A 316 -2.00 9.35 -25.80
C ASP A 316 -1.30 8.63 -24.66
N ALA A 317 -1.82 8.83 -23.47
CA ALA A 317 -1.43 8.11 -22.28
C ALA A 317 -2.66 7.91 -21.39
N GLY A 318 -2.58 6.91 -20.52
CA GLY A 318 -3.59 6.66 -19.50
C GLY A 318 -2.91 6.28 -18.21
N ALA A 319 -3.60 6.51 -17.09
CA ALA A 319 -3.29 5.86 -15.83
C ALA A 319 -4.46 4.98 -15.45
N ILE A 320 -4.16 3.81 -14.89
CA ILE A 320 -5.14 2.97 -14.22
C ILE A 320 -4.63 2.65 -12.83
N ALA A 321 -5.55 2.47 -11.88
CA ALA A 321 -5.24 2.03 -10.53
C ALA A 321 -5.76 0.60 -10.30
N ILE A 322 -4.95 -0.30 -9.78
CA ILE A 322 -5.34 -1.70 -9.50
C ILE A 322 -4.97 -2.05 -8.07
N THR A 323 -5.86 -2.72 -7.33
CA THR A 323 -5.45 -3.48 -6.13
C THR A 323 -5.46 -4.97 -6.46
N ALA A 324 -4.34 -5.65 -6.19
CA ALA A 324 -4.16 -7.06 -6.51
C ALA A 324 -4.64 -8.01 -5.40
N GLY A 325 -5.59 -7.58 -4.55
CA GLY A 325 -6.26 -8.42 -3.55
C GLY A 325 -5.71 -8.29 -2.14
N ASP A 326 -6.35 -9.00 -1.20
CA ASP A 326 -6.12 -8.92 0.25
C ASP A 326 -6.27 -7.48 0.77
N ASN A 327 -7.40 -6.87 0.42
CA ASN A 327 -7.72 -5.48 0.77
C ASN A 327 -8.12 -5.30 2.25
N PHE A 328 -8.59 -6.38 2.88
CA PHE A 328 -8.89 -6.42 4.29
C PHE A 328 -8.37 -7.72 4.90
N LEU A 329 -7.96 -7.66 6.16
CA LEU A 329 -7.54 -8.83 6.94
C LEU A 329 -8.18 -8.79 8.33
N ALA A 330 -8.33 -9.96 8.93
CA ALA A 330 -8.72 -10.10 10.32
C ALA A 330 -7.74 -9.35 11.26
N GLY A 331 -8.27 -8.36 11.97
CA GLY A 331 -7.48 -7.59 12.92
C GLY A 331 -8.33 -6.63 13.73
N PRO A 332 -7.73 -5.91 14.69
CA PRO A 332 -8.45 -4.94 15.50
C PRO A 332 -8.95 -3.74 14.65
N GLU A 333 -8.28 -3.41 13.55
CA GLU A 333 -8.73 -2.38 12.60
C GLU A 333 -9.97 -2.82 11.81
N PHE A 334 -9.95 -4.02 11.23
CA PHE A 334 -11.13 -4.56 10.58
C PHE A 334 -12.27 -4.86 11.56
N GLN A 335 -11.98 -5.11 12.84
CA GLN A 335 -13.02 -5.19 13.86
C GLN A 335 -13.76 -3.84 14.01
N ALA A 336 -13.08 -2.71 13.85
CA ALA A 336 -13.75 -1.41 13.81
C ALA A 336 -14.74 -1.33 12.64
N SER A 337 -14.37 -1.88 11.48
CA SER A 337 -15.24 -2.04 10.30
C SER A 337 -16.47 -2.89 10.62
N LEU A 338 -16.29 -4.05 11.25
CA LEU A 338 -17.38 -4.95 11.63
C LEU A 338 -18.35 -4.31 12.64
N ASP A 339 -17.84 -3.57 13.62
CA ASP A 339 -18.66 -2.88 14.63
C ASP A 339 -19.45 -1.71 14.03
N LYS A 340 -18.86 -1.01 13.05
CA LYS A 340 -19.52 0.05 12.29
C LYS A 340 -20.59 -0.51 11.34
N GLY A 341 -20.33 -1.65 10.70
CA GLY A 341 -21.14 -2.24 9.65
C GLY A 341 -20.96 -1.58 8.28
N VAL A 342 -21.62 -2.12 7.26
CA VAL A 342 -21.50 -1.69 5.84
C VAL A 342 -21.92 -0.22 5.64
N PRO A 343 -21.13 0.60 4.89
CA PRO A 343 -19.84 0.25 4.28
C PRO A 343 -18.73 0.11 5.34
N PHE A 344 -17.77 -0.80 5.16
CA PHE A 344 -16.61 -0.91 6.06
C PHE A 344 -15.66 0.28 5.92
N TYR A 345 -14.71 0.47 6.84
CA TYR A 345 -13.71 1.54 6.73
C TYR A 345 -12.80 1.32 5.52
N ASP A 346 -12.40 0.08 5.29
CA ASP A 346 -11.70 -0.40 4.10
C ASP A 346 -12.48 -0.04 2.83
N THR A 347 -13.79 -0.33 2.81
CA THR A 347 -14.66 0.05 1.69
C THR A 347 -14.67 1.56 1.46
N ILE A 348 -14.80 2.37 2.51
CA ILE A 348 -14.79 3.85 2.39
C ILE A 348 -13.47 4.32 1.78
N ALA A 349 -12.36 3.76 2.23
CA ALA A 349 -11.05 4.15 1.74
C ALA A 349 -10.89 3.83 0.26
N LEU A 350 -11.17 2.58 -0.11
CA LEU A 350 -10.96 2.06 -1.45
C LEU A 350 -11.91 2.68 -2.47
N ASP A 351 -13.19 2.88 -2.11
CA ASP A 351 -14.18 3.62 -2.91
C ASP A 351 -13.73 5.05 -3.18
N TYR A 352 -13.15 5.73 -2.18
CA TYR A 352 -12.64 7.10 -2.35
C TYR A 352 -11.37 7.16 -3.19
N ILE A 353 -10.47 6.18 -3.07
CA ILE A 353 -9.25 6.09 -3.89
C ILE A 353 -9.60 5.82 -5.36
N ASP A 354 -10.70 5.09 -5.62
CA ASP A 354 -11.32 4.90 -6.93
C ASP A 354 -10.40 4.10 -7.87
N TYR A 355 -10.22 2.81 -7.55
CA TYR A 355 -9.48 1.87 -8.39
C TYR A 355 -10.30 1.42 -9.60
N ASP A 356 -9.61 1.19 -10.73
CA ASP A 356 -10.20 0.68 -11.97
C ASP A 356 -10.53 -0.82 -11.89
N ALA A 357 -9.90 -1.55 -10.97
CA ALA A 357 -10.12 -2.97 -10.74
C ALA A 357 -9.69 -3.39 -9.33
N TYR A 358 -10.50 -4.26 -8.72
CA TYR A 358 -10.24 -4.86 -7.41
C TYR A 358 -10.09 -6.37 -7.54
N VAL A 359 -8.87 -6.91 -7.53
CA VAL A 359 -8.70 -8.37 -7.56
C VAL A 359 -9.16 -8.97 -6.24
N ILE A 360 -9.84 -10.12 -6.29
CA ILE A 360 -10.20 -10.88 -5.09
C ILE A 360 -9.01 -11.75 -4.70
N GLY A 361 -8.44 -11.53 -3.51
CA GLY A 361 -7.43 -12.35 -2.87
C GLY A 361 -8.03 -13.42 -1.95
N ASN A 362 -7.22 -13.95 -1.04
CA ASN A 362 -7.65 -14.93 -0.04
C ASN A 362 -8.27 -14.27 1.18
N HIS A 363 -7.72 -13.17 1.69
CA HIS A 363 -8.21 -12.56 2.92
C HIS A 363 -9.60 -11.95 2.76
N GLU A 364 -10.04 -11.69 1.52
CA GLU A 364 -11.44 -11.45 1.19
C GLU A 364 -12.41 -12.55 1.70
N PHE A 365 -11.95 -13.79 1.92
CA PHE A 365 -12.77 -14.91 2.40
C PHE A 365 -12.54 -15.29 3.87
N ASP A 366 -11.76 -14.52 4.63
CA ASP A 366 -11.42 -14.86 6.01
C ASP A 366 -12.65 -14.97 6.92
N PHE A 367 -13.64 -14.12 6.66
CA PHE A 367 -14.92 -14.13 7.35
C PHE A 367 -16.03 -14.83 6.55
N GLY A 368 -15.65 -15.48 5.45
CA GLY A 368 -16.52 -16.20 4.54
C GLY A 368 -17.21 -15.33 3.48
N PRO A 369 -17.92 -15.97 2.54
CA PRO A 369 -18.53 -15.33 1.37
C PRO A 369 -19.53 -14.20 1.69
N ASP A 370 -20.25 -14.30 2.81
CA ASP A 370 -21.23 -13.29 3.21
C ASP A 370 -20.58 -11.94 3.54
N VAL A 371 -19.41 -11.94 4.19
CA VAL A 371 -18.69 -10.69 4.53
C VAL A 371 -18.02 -10.09 3.30
N LEU A 372 -17.51 -10.91 2.37
CA LEU A 372 -17.08 -10.43 1.06
C LEU A 372 -18.23 -9.76 0.31
N ALA A 373 -19.42 -10.36 0.33
CA ALA A 373 -20.60 -9.76 -0.29
C ALA A 373 -20.95 -8.40 0.35
N ASP A 374 -20.96 -8.32 1.68
CA ASP A 374 -21.18 -7.08 2.43
C ASP A 374 -20.11 -6.00 2.11
N PHE A 375 -18.85 -6.40 1.96
CA PHE A 375 -17.74 -5.51 1.58
C PHE A 375 -17.96 -4.92 0.18
N ILE A 376 -18.26 -5.76 -0.81
CA ILE A 376 -18.55 -5.34 -2.19
C ILE A 376 -19.81 -4.46 -2.25
N GLU A 377 -20.88 -4.81 -1.52
CA GLU A 377 -22.10 -4.01 -1.44
C GLU A 377 -21.85 -2.62 -0.84
N GLY A 378 -20.81 -2.46 -0.01
CA GLY A 378 -20.44 -1.20 0.60
C GLY A 378 -20.02 -0.11 -0.39
N PHE A 379 -19.51 -0.48 -1.57
CA PHE A 379 -19.16 0.46 -2.64
C PHE A 379 -20.42 1.10 -3.25
N GLY A 380 -21.59 0.48 -3.07
CA GLY A 380 -22.90 1.06 -3.36
C GLY A 380 -23.34 0.97 -4.82
N ASP A 381 -22.43 0.99 -5.78
CA ASP A 381 -22.67 0.63 -7.18
C ASP A 381 -21.60 -0.33 -7.73
N CYS A 382 -21.84 -0.85 -8.94
CA CYS A 382 -20.93 -1.78 -9.63
C CYS A 382 -20.15 -1.05 -10.75
N GLU A 383 -19.82 0.24 -10.57
CA GLU A 383 -19.07 0.98 -11.61
C GLU A 383 -17.66 0.41 -11.78
N ASP A 384 -17.03 -0.02 -10.69
CA ASP A 384 -15.70 -0.65 -10.70
C ASP A 384 -15.78 -2.12 -10.22
N PRO A 385 -15.41 -3.10 -11.07
CA PRO A 385 -15.66 -4.50 -10.75
C PRO A 385 -14.57 -5.14 -9.89
N PHE A 386 -15.02 -6.07 -9.05
CA PHE A 386 -14.18 -7.06 -8.40
C PHE A 386 -13.85 -8.19 -9.37
N LEU A 387 -12.58 -8.56 -9.48
CA LEU A 387 -12.09 -9.44 -10.53
C LEU A 387 -11.57 -10.77 -9.98
N SER A 388 -12.10 -11.87 -10.53
CA SER A 388 -11.51 -13.20 -10.44
C SER A 388 -12.11 -14.13 -11.49
N ALA A 389 -11.31 -14.53 -12.49
CA ALA A 389 -11.77 -15.35 -13.61
C ALA A 389 -11.79 -16.85 -13.32
N ASN A 390 -11.16 -17.30 -12.22
CA ASN A 390 -11.04 -18.71 -11.87
C ASN A 390 -11.85 -19.13 -10.64
N LEU A 391 -12.68 -18.24 -10.11
CA LEU A 391 -13.66 -18.54 -9.06
C LEU A 391 -15.07 -18.58 -9.65
N ASN A 392 -15.85 -19.58 -9.24
CA ASN A 392 -17.26 -19.70 -9.61
C ASN A 392 -18.13 -19.57 -8.36
N PHE A 393 -19.00 -18.56 -8.37
CA PHE A 393 -19.80 -18.14 -7.22
C PHE A 393 -21.20 -18.77 -7.16
N ASP A 394 -21.56 -19.68 -8.08
CA ASP A 394 -22.90 -20.32 -8.14
C ASP A 394 -23.34 -20.97 -6.81
N GLY A 395 -22.37 -21.44 -6.01
CA GLY A 395 -22.59 -22.04 -4.70
C GLY A 395 -22.97 -21.03 -3.60
N GLU A 396 -22.67 -19.75 -3.79
CA GLU A 396 -22.82 -18.68 -2.80
C GLU A 396 -23.87 -17.64 -3.24
N PRO A 397 -25.10 -17.68 -2.68
CA PRO A 397 -26.22 -16.90 -3.22
C PRO A 397 -26.04 -15.39 -3.23
N GLU A 398 -25.29 -14.81 -2.29
CA GLU A 398 -25.07 -13.35 -2.25
C GLU A 398 -23.98 -12.93 -3.25
N LEU A 399 -22.86 -13.66 -3.34
CA LEU A 399 -21.82 -13.41 -4.35
C LEU A 399 -22.34 -13.64 -5.79
N ALA A 400 -23.12 -14.70 -6.02
CA ALA A 400 -23.75 -14.95 -7.33
C ALA A 400 -24.70 -13.82 -7.77
N LYS A 401 -25.33 -13.11 -6.82
CA LYS A 401 -26.14 -11.92 -7.16
C LYS A 401 -25.27 -10.74 -7.57
N LEU A 402 -24.13 -10.55 -6.91
CA LEU A 402 -23.17 -9.49 -7.24
C LEU A 402 -22.52 -9.74 -8.60
N GLU A 403 -22.14 -10.98 -8.91
CA GLU A 403 -21.69 -11.41 -10.23
C GLU A 403 -22.75 -11.13 -11.30
N ALA A 404 -24.00 -11.55 -11.07
CA ALA A 404 -25.11 -11.28 -11.99
C ALA A 404 -25.44 -9.78 -12.16
N ALA A 405 -25.07 -8.94 -11.18
CA ALA A 405 -25.20 -7.50 -11.23
C ALA A 405 -24.03 -6.80 -11.94
N GLY A 406 -22.93 -7.51 -12.21
CA GLY A 406 -21.70 -6.96 -12.78
C GLY A 406 -20.71 -6.39 -11.76
N CYS A 407 -20.97 -6.56 -10.46
CA CYS A 407 -20.05 -6.16 -9.39
C CYS A 407 -18.85 -7.11 -9.28
N ILE A 408 -19.03 -8.40 -9.63
CA ILE A 408 -17.94 -9.38 -9.77
C ILE A 408 -17.88 -9.80 -11.24
N GLN A 409 -16.68 -9.81 -11.82
CA GLN A 409 -16.45 -10.15 -13.23
C GLN A 409 -15.13 -10.92 -13.40
N ASP A 410 -14.98 -11.65 -14.50
CA ASP A 410 -13.70 -12.32 -14.84
C ASP A 410 -12.61 -11.29 -15.22
N ALA A 411 -13.05 -10.24 -15.92
CA ALA A 411 -12.20 -9.19 -16.47
C ALA A 411 -12.96 -7.87 -16.61
N ALA A 412 -12.23 -6.75 -16.61
CA ALA A 412 -12.73 -5.41 -16.87
C ALA A 412 -12.14 -4.82 -18.14
N VAL A 413 -12.84 -3.84 -18.73
CA VAL A 413 -12.29 -3.00 -19.80
C VAL A 413 -12.45 -1.54 -19.43
N VAL A 414 -11.33 -0.85 -19.28
CA VAL A 414 -11.29 0.59 -18.98
C VAL A 414 -10.80 1.37 -20.20
N GLU A 415 -11.38 2.54 -20.45
CA GLU A 415 -10.97 3.40 -21.55
C GLU A 415 -10.14 4.58 -21.03
N ARG A 416 -8.92 4.76 -21.53
CA ARG A 416 -8.06 5.91 -21.23
C ARG A 416 -7.48 6.53 -22.51
N ASP A 417 -7.67 7.84 -22.67
CA ASP A 417 -7.44 8.61 -23.91
C ASP A 417 -7.86 7.89 -25.22
N GLY A 418 -9.00 7.19 -25.20
CA GLY A 418 -9.55 6.49 -26.36
C GLY A 418 -8.90 5.14 -26.69
N ARG A 419 -8.06 4.61 -25.80
CA ARG A 419 -7.55 3.23 -25.84
C ARG A 419 -8.28 2.40 -24.79
N GLN A 420 -8.64 1.18 -25.16
CA GLN A 420 -9.24 0.20 -24.25
C GLN A 420 -8.12 -0.63 -23.62
N ILE A 421 -8.17 -0.79 -22.30
CA ILE A 421 -7.24 -1.61 -21.52
C ILE A 421 -8.06 -2.71 -20.86
N GLY A 422 -7.67 -3.95 -21.12
CA GLY A 422 -8.27 -5.13 -20.49
C GLY A 422 -7.52 -5.48 -19.21
N ILE A 423 -8.25 -5.81 -18.16
CA ILE A 423 -7.68 -6.23 -16.87
C ILE A 423 -8.33 -7.57 -16.52
N ILE A 424 -7.55 -8.62 -16.35
CA ILE A 424 -8.03 -9.96 -16.00
C ILE A 424 -7.66 -10.23 -14.54
N GLY A 425 -8.60 -10.75 -13.74
CA GLY A 425 -8.34 -11.16 -12.35
C GLY A 425 -8.05 -12.65 -12.22
N LEU A 426 -7.12 -13.05 -11.34
CA LEU A 426 -6.96 -14.43 -10.90
C LEU A 426 -6.71 -14.50 -9.39
N THR A 427 -7.23 -15.54 -8.75
CA THR A 427 -7.04 -15.86 -7.34
C THR A 427 -6.33 -17.20 -7.18
N THR A 428 -5.53 -17.36 -6.13
CA THR A 428 -4.79 -18.60 -5.85
C THR A 428 -5.66 -19.88 -5.94
N PRO A 429 -5.20 -20.96 -6.59
CA PRO A 429 -5.92 -22.23 -6.63
C PRO A 429 -5.95 -22.94 -5.26
N ASP A 430 -5.04 -22.56 -4.35
CA ASP A 430 -4.89 -23.13 -3.01
C ASP A 430 -5.76 -22.39 -1.98
N LEU A 431 -6.76 -21.63 -2.42
CA LEU A 431 -7.62 -20.78 -1.58
C LEU A 431 -8.24 -21.51 -0.37
N ARG A 432 -8.61 -22.80 -0.51
CA ARG A 432 -9.15 -23.60 0.60
C ARG A 432 -8.14 -23.93 1.69
N GLU A 433 -6.84 -23.86 1.39
CA GLU A 433 -5.77 -24.14 2.34
C GLU A 433 -5.47 -22.90 3.21
N VAL A 434 -5.73 -21.70 2.67
CA VAL A 434 -5.34 -20.43 3.29
C VAL A 434 -6.52 -19.63 3.87
N THR A 435 -7.77 -19.90 3.45
CA THR A 435 -8.95 -19.17 3.94
C THR A 435 -10.25 -20.00 3.90
N SER A 436 -11.42 -19.39 4.15
CA SER A 436 -12.75 -20.03 4.24
C SER A 436 -13.71 -19.64 3.10
N PRO A 437 -13.48 -20.08 1.85
CA PRO A 437 -14.26 -19.62 0.68
C PRO A 437 -15.68 -20.22 0.56
N GLY A 438 -16.14 -20.99 1.54
CA GLY A 438 -17.44 -21.67 1.47
C GLY A 438 -17.57 -22.63 0.28
N ASP A 439 -18.72 -22.55 -0.40
CA ASP A 439 -19.10 -23.36 -1.55
C ASP A 439 -18.63 -22.75 -2.89
N VAL A 440 -17.79 -21.70 -2.89
CA VAL A 440 -17.14 -21.17 -4.12
C VAL A 440 -16.32 -22.28 -4.79
N GLU A 441 -16.59 -22.56 -6.06
CA GLU A 441 -15.80 -23.50 -6.86
C GLU A 441 -14.52 -22.81 -7.35
N ILE A 442 -13.38 -23.49 -7.20
CA ILE A 442 -12.06 -22.96 -7.55
C ILE A 442 -11.53 -23.77 -8.74
N LEU A 443 -11.19 -23.07 -9.81
CA LEU A 443 -10.62 -23.65 -11.02
C LEU A 443 -9.10 -23.47 -11.03
N ASP A 444 -8.35 -24.55 -11.27
CA ASP A 444 -6.88 -24.60 -11.15
C ASP A 444 -6.15 -24.42 -12.49
N ASN A 445 -6.87 -24.42 -13.61
CA ASN A 445 -6.32 -24.26 -14.96
C ASN A 445 -6.08 -22.79 -15.34
N LEU A 446 -5.32 -22.08 -14.49
CA LEU A 446 -5.11 -20.62 -14.55
C LEU A 446 -4.71 -20.12 -15.95
N ALA A 447 -3.71 -20.75 -16.58
CA ALA A 447 -3.24 -20.34 -17.91
C ALA A 447 -4.32 -20.48 -18.99
N GLU A 448 -5.13 -21.55 -18.94
CA GLU A 448 -6.22 -21.75 -19.90
C GLU A 448 -7.30 -20.68 -19.73
N ILE A 449 -7.64 -20.36 -18.47
CA ILE A 449 -8.63 -19.34 -18.11
C ILE A 449 -8.16 -17.95 -18.54
N ALA A 450 -6.95 -17.54 -18.14
CA ALA A 450 -6.39 -16.24 -18.50
C ALA A 450 -6.28 -16.07 -20.02
N ASN A 451 -5.83 -17.10 -20.74
CA ASN A 451 -5.75 -17.07 -22.21
C ASN A 451 -7.13 -16.98 -22.87
N ALA A 452 -8.16 -17.60 -22.31
CA ALA A 452 -9.52 -17.50 -22.81
C ALA A 452 -10.06 -16.07 -22.65
N GLN A 453 -9.86 -15.45 -21.48
CA GLN A 453 -10.24 -14.05 -21.23
C GLN A 453 -9.47 -13.09 -22.14
N ALA A 454 -8.14 -13.26 -22.26
CA ALA A 454 -7.31 -12.44 -23.14
C ALA A 454 -7.74 -12.55 -24.61
N ALA A 455 -8.09 -13.75 -25.07
CA ALA A 455 -8.60 -13.97 -26.42
C ALA A 455 -9.98 -13.31 -26.64
N GLU A 456 -10.85 -13.32 -25.63
CA GLU A 456 -12.15 -12.64 -25.69
C GLU A 456 -11.98 -11.12 -25.77
N LEU A 457 -11.14 -10.53 -24.91
CA LEU A 457 -10.78 -9.11 -24.94
C LEU A 457 -10.17 -8.71 -26.30
N THR A 458 -9.23 -9.50 -26.80
CA THR A 458 -8.62 -9.30 -28.13
C THR A 458 -9.68 -9.31 -29.24
N ALA A 459 -10.65 -10.24 -29.17
CA ALA A 459 -11.74 -10.32 -30.15
C ALA A 459 -12.69 -9.10 -30.09
N GLN A 460 -12.76 -8.41 -28.95
CA GLN A 460 -13.48 -7.15 -28.78
C GLN A 460 -12.70 -5.93 -29.29
N GLY A 461 -11.42 -6.10 -29.65
CA GLY A 461 -10.54 -5.04 -30.14
C GLY A 461 -9.72 -4.36 -29.05
N VAL A 462 -9.66 -4.94 -27.86
CA VAL A 462 -8.74 -4.55 -26.79
C VAL A 462 -7.36 -5.09 -27.15
N ASP A 463 -6.35 -4.23 -27.21
CA ASP A 463 -5.00 -4.56 -27.66
C ASP A 463 -3.92 -4.25 -26.61
N ILE A 464 -4.35 -3.95 -25.38
CA ILE A 464 -3.51 -3.85 -24.19
C ILE A 464 -4.20 -4.65 -23.09
N ILE A 465 -3.57 -5.70 -22.58
CA ILE A 465 -4.16 -6.63 -21.62
C ILE A 465 -3.21 -6.87 -20.46
N ILE A 466 -3.70 -6.58 -19.26
CA ILE A 466 -2.98 -6.74 -17.99
C ILE A 466 -3.59 -7.93 -17.25
N LEU A 467 -2.74 -8.80 -16.71
CA LEU A 467 -3.16 -9.78 -15.72
C LEU A 467 -2.88 -9.21 -14.32
N ALA A 468 -3.91 -9.08 -13.51
CA ALA A 468 -3.78 -8.77 -12.09
C ALA A 468 -4.16 -10.03 -11.29
N SER A 469 -3.26 -10.51 -10.42
CA SER A 469 -3.44 -11.79 -9.75
C SER A 469 -3.02 -11.75 -8.29
N HIS A 470 -3.63 -12.65 -7.51
CA HIS A 470 -3.32 -12.86 -6.11
C HIS A 470 -2.92 -14.33 -5.89
N LEU A 471 -1.68 -14.69 -6.24
CA LEU A 471 -1.20 -16.07 -6.22
C LEU A 471 -0.28 -16.39 -5.05
N GLN A 472 -0.25 -15.57 -3.99
CA GLN A 472 0.45 -15.83 -2.72
C GLN A 472 1.98 -15.82 -2.79
N ASN A 473 2.56 -15.73 -3.99
CA ASN A 473 4.00 -15.61 -4.18
C ASN A 473 4.30 -15.21 -5.62
N LEU A 474 5.13 -14.19 -5.84
CA LEU A 474 5.45 -13.68 -7.16
C LEU A 474 6.17 -14.70 -8.07
N ASP A 475 6.78 -15.76 -7.52
CA ASP A 475 7.31 -16.89 -8.32
C ASP A 475 6.18 -17.65 -9.05
N ASN A 476 4.97 -17.70 -8.49
CA ASN A 476 3.81 -18.35 -9.12
C ASN A 476 3.38 -17.59 -10.38
N GLU A 477 3.35 -16.25 -10.34
CA GLU A 477 3.13 -15.41 -11.51
C GLU A 477 4.22 -15.62 -12.57
N VAL A 478 5.49 -15.63 -12.16
CA VAL A 478 6.63 -15.85 -13.06
C VAL A 478 6.52 -17.20 -13.78
N ASP A 479 6.19 -18.26 -13.05
CA ASP A 479 6.03 -19.60 -13.61
C ASP A 479 4.82 -19.68 -14.56
N LEU A 480 3.76 -18.91 -14.29
CA LEU A 480 2.55 -18.86 -15.12
C LEU A 480 2.81 -18.19 -16.49
N VAL A 481 3.63 -17.13 -16.53
CA VAL A 481 3.81 -16.30 -17.75
C VAL A 481 4.19 -17.11 -18.99
N ALA A 482 5.01 -18.15 -18.85
CA ALA A 482 5.47 -18.96 -19.99
C ALA A 482 4.31 -19.61 -20.78
N ASP A 483 3.16 -19.80 -20.16
CA ASP A 483 1.96 -20.39 -20.75
C ASP A 483 0.89 -19.35 -21.13
N LEU A 484 1.14 -18.05 -20.90
CA LEU A 484 0.21 -16.95 -21.21
C LEU A 484 0.39 -16.41 -22.63
N SER A 485 -0.70 -15.99 -23.28
CA SER A 485 -0.74 -15.39 -24.62
C SER A 485 -1.59 -14.11 -24.63
N ASN A 486 -1.18 -13.10 -25.38
CA ASN A 486 -1.79 -11.76 -25.47
C ASN A 486 -1.92 -11.04 -24.12
N ILE A 487 -0.96 -11.23 -23.21
CA ILE A 487 -0.86 -10.51 -21.94
C ILE A 487 0.44 -9.70 -21.98
N ASP A 488 0.35 -8.42 -21.66
CA ASP A 488 1.42 -7.42 -21.81
C ASP A 488 2.17 -7.12 -20.50
N ALA A 489 1.54 -7.35 -19.35
CA ALA A 489 2.16 -7.23 -18.04
C ALA A 489 1.38 -8.03 -16.98
N VAL A 490 2.05 -8.34 -15.87
CA VAL A 490 1.46 -8.98 -14.70
C VAL A 490 1.66 -8.12 -13.45
N VAL A 491 0.59 -7.91 -12.69
CA VAL A 491 0.60 -7.31 -11.36
C VAL A 491 0.19 -8.40 -10.36
N GLY A 492 1.13 -8.83 -9.53
CA GLY A 492 0.93 -9.88 -8.52
C GLY A 492 0.56 -9.32 -7.15
N GLY A 493 0.16 -10.22 -6.25
CA GLY A 493 -0.18 -9.97 -4.85
C GLY A 493 -0.15 -11.25 -4.01
N GLY A 494 -0.14 -11.12 -2.69
CA GLY A 494 -0.15 -12.21 -1.71
C GLY A 494 1.23 -12.68 -1.24
N GLY A 495 2.31 -12.21 -1.90
CA GLY A 495 3.68 -12.64 -1.59
C GLY A 495 4.50 -11.66 -0.74
N GLY A 496 4.08 -10.39 -0.68
CA GLY A 496 4.75 -9.33 0.08
C GLY A 496 6.19 -9.03 -0.35
N GLU A 497 6.57 -9.29 -1.60
CA GLU A 497 7.93 -9.07 -2.07
C GLU A 497 8.26 -7.60 -2.38
N GLU A 498 9.38 -7.10 -1.86
CA GLU A 498 9.93 -5.79 -2.23
C GLU A 498 10.83 -5.92 -3.49
N LEU A 499 10.50 -5.16 -4.55
CA LEU A 499 11.20 -5.24 -5.83
C LEU A 499 12.06 -4.02 -6.12
N ALA A 500 13.38 -4.18 -6.05
CA ALA A 500 14.33 -3.17 -6.53
C ALA A 500 14.28 -2.96 -8.06
N ALA A 501 13.75 -3.94 -8.80
CA ALA A 501 13.47 -3.86 -10.24
C ALA A 501 12.36 -4.84 -10.60
N ALA A 502 11.55 -4.52 -11.62
CA ALA A 502 10.55 -5.44 -12.14
C ALA A 502 11.17 -6.78 -12.56
N ARG A 503 10.48 -7.88 -12.26
CA ARG A 503 10.84 -9.19 -12.81
C ARG A 503 10.37 -9.28 -14.25
N THR A 504 11.01 -10.15 -15.03
CA THR A 504 10.60 -10.39 -16.42
C THR A 504 10.51 -11.88 -16.72
N ALA A 505 9.57 -12.25 -17.58
CA ALA A 505 9.49 -13.57 -18.19
C ALA A 505 9.00 -13.47 -19.63
N VAL A 506 9.28 -14.50 -20.42
CA VAL A 506 8.86 -14.57 -21.83
C VAL A 506 7.57 -15.37 -21.92
N ASN A 507 6.52 -14.75 -22.45
CA ASN A 507 5.22 -15.37 -22.62
C ASN A 507 5.18 -16.35 -23.81
N ALA A 508 4.06 -17.05 -24.01
CA ALA A 508 3.90 -18.04 -25.08
C ALA A 508 3.98 -17.45 -26.50
N ASP A 509 3.78 -16.13 -26.64
CA ASP A 509 3.95 -15.40 -27.90
C ASP A 509 5.43 -15.01 -28.17
N GLY A 510 6.32 -15.26 -27.22
CA GLY A 510 7.74 -14.95 -27.31
C GLY A 510 8.07 -13.49 -26.97
N VAL A 511 7.18 -12.79 -26.28
CA VAL A 511 7.36 -11.41 -25.81
C VAL A 511 7.83 -11.44 -24.35
N GLU A 512 8.86 -10.66 -24.03
CA GLU A 512 9.27 -10.44 -22.64
C GLU A 512 8.36 -9.37 -22.02
N ILE A 513 7.73 -9.70 -20.89
CA ILE A 513 6.78 -8.83 -20.19
C ILE A 513 7.20 -8.59 -18.74
N PRO A 514 6.90 -7.41 -18.16
CA PRO A 514 7.16 -7.12 -16.77
C PRO A 514 6.17 -7.81 -15.82
N ILE A 515 6.66 -8.18 -14.64
CA ILE A 515 5.93 -8.79 -13.54
C ILE A 515 6.31 -8.00 -12.28
N VAL A 516 5.32 -7.38 -11.64
CA VAL A 516 5.52 -6.45 -10.51
C VAL A 516 4.61 -6.80 -9.35
N THR A 517 5.00 -6.41 -8.14
CA THR A 517 4.26 -6.51 -6.87
C THR A 517 4.81 -5.45 -5.91
N VAL A 518 4.11 -5.18 -4.82
CA VAL A 518 4.60 -4.37 -3.70
C VAL A 518 4.62 -5.20 -2.39
N PRO A 519 5.30 -4.72 -1.32
CA PRO A 519 5.35 -5.43 -0.04
C PRO A 519 4.01 -5.59 0.69
N GLY A 520 3.08 -4.64 0.53
CA GLY A 520 1.81 -4.63 1.26
C GLY A 520 1.66 -3.44 2.22
N ASP A 521 0.66 -3.53 3.10
CA ASP A 521 0.43 -2.69 4.28
C ASP A 521 0.34 -1.18 3.99
N TYR A 522 0.05 -0.84 2.72
CA TYR A 522 0.12 0.52 2.18
C TYR A 522 1.47 1.21 2.38
N LEU A 523 2.56 0.45 2.57
CA LEU A 523 3.91 0.98 2.78
C LEU A 523 4.50 1.59 1.52
N ASP A 524 4.07 1.12 0.34
CA ASP A 524 4.59 1.54 -0.95
C ASP A 524 3.50 1.61 -2.02
N LEU A 525 3.63 2.56 -2.95
CA LEU A 525 2.83 2.60 -4.17
C LEU A 525 3.65 2.10 -5.36
N GLY A 526 3.20 1.01 -5.99
CA GLY A 526 3.82 0.49 -7.20
C GLY A 526 3.46 1.34 -8.42
N ARG A 527 4.46 1.71 -9.23
CA ARG A 527 4.28 2.47 -10.48
C ARG A 527 4.97 1.76 -11.65
N LEU A 528 4.18 1.10 -12.49
CA LEU A 528 4.64 0.48 -13.72
C LEU A 528 4.20 1.31 -14.93
N GLN A 529 5.14 1.79 -15.74
CA GLN A 529 4.85 2.46 -17.00
C GLN A 529 5.18 1.56 -18.19
N LEU A 530 4.24 1.40 -19.11
CA LEU A 530 4.34 0.56 -20.30
C LEU A 530 4.26 1.44 -21.56
N GLU A 531 5.25 1.35 -22.44
CA GLU A 531 5.28 2.06 -23.72
C GLU A 531 4.80 1.14 -24.86
N PHE A 532 3.70 1.50 -25.54
CA PHE A 532 3.10 0.71 -26.63
C PHE A 532 3.19 1.42 -27.98
N ASP A 533 3.35 0.67 -29.06
CA ASP A 533 3.23 1.20 -30.42
C ASP A 533 1.76 1.43 -30.87
N GLY A 534 1.56 1.83 -32.13
CA GLY A 534 0.23 2.15 -32.67
C GLY A 534 -0.72 0.94 -32.79
N ASP A 535 -0.15 -0.26 -32.86
CA ASP A 535 -0.86 -1.52 -33.03
C ASP A 535 -1.04 -2.25 -31.68
N GLY A 536 -0.67 -1.61 -30.55
CA GLY A 536 -0.80 -2.16 -29.20
C GLY A 536 0.36 -3.05 -28.77
N VAL A 537 1.48 -3.07 -29.51
CA VAL A 537 2.63 -3.92 -29.16
C VAL A 537 3.48 -3.22 -28.10
N LEU A 538 3.78 -3.91 -27.00
CA LEU A 538 4.70 -3.44 -25.96
C LEU A 538 6.11 -3.23 -26.53
N LEU A 539 6.66 -2.04 -26.32
CA LEU A 539 7.99 -1.61 -26.78
C LEU A 539 9.01 -1.59 -25.65
N ASP A 540 8.61 -1.09 -24.48
CA ASP A 540 9.48 -0.86 -23.32
C ASP A 540 8.65 -0.70 -22.05
N PHE A 541 9.28 -0.80 -20.88
CA PHE A 541 8.64 -0.52 -19.59
C PHE A 541 9.61 0.07 -18.57
N THR A 542 9.08 0.79 -17.58
CA THR A 542 9.82 1.27 -16.41
C THR A 542 9.05 0.97 -15.13
N TRP A 543 9.77 0.68 -14.05
CA TRP A 543 9.22 0.34 -12.75
C TRP A 543 9.81 1.24 -11.68
N ASP A 544 8.95 1.79 -10.84
CA ASP A 544 9.31 2.52 -9.64
C ASP A 544 8.45 2.02 -8.46
N LEU A 545 9.08 1.92 -7.29
CA LEU A 545 8.39 1.73 -6.01
C LEU A 545 8.47 3.07 -5.26
N LEU A 546 7.31 3.60 -4.84
CA LEU A 546 7.22 4.91 -4.20
C LEU A 546 6.88 4.74 -2.72
N ASP A 547 7.84 5.00 -1.85
CA ASP A 547 7.69 4.86 -0.40
C ASP A 547 6.57 5.77 0.16
N VAL A 548 5.69 5.18 0.96
CA VAL A 548 4.68 5.89 1.74
C VAL A 548 5.27 6.24 3.10
N THR A 549 5.95 7.37 3.16
CA THR A 549 6.61 7.86 4.38
C THR A 549 5.68 8.75 5.21
N GLY A 550 5.90 8.87 6.51
CA GLY A 550 5.08 9.68 7.44
C GLY A 550 5.07 11.18 7.13
N ASP A 551 6.03 11.54 6.32
CA ASP A 551 6.38 12.81 5.75
C ASP A 551 5.49 13.21 4.55
N LEU A 552 4.84 12.21 3.94
CA LEU A 552 3.77 12.41 2.97
C LEU A 552 2.54 13.05 3.63
N PRO A 553 1.75 13.79 2.86
CA PRO A 553 0.55 14.42 3.38
C PRO A 553 -0.58 13.41 3.45
N GLU A 554 -1.37 13.53 4.50
CA GLU A 554 -2.61 12.77 4.66
C GLU A 554 -3.68 13.37 3.73
N ASP A 555 -4.37 12.54 2.96
CA ASP A 555 -5.65 12.94 2.36
C ASP A 555 -6.68 13.14 3.48
N GLN A 556 -7.21 14.37 3.59
CA GLN A 556 -8.06 14.73 4.72
C GLN A 556 -9.38 13.95 4.76
N PHE A 557 -9.92 13.53 3.61
CA PHE A 557 -11.14 12.73 3.62
C PHE A 557 -10.87 11.35 4.20
N LEU A 558 -9.79 10.70 3.75
CA LEU A 558 -9.38 9.39 4.27
C LEU A 558 -9.03 9.48 5.75
N PHE A 559 -8.30 10.50 6.18
CA PHE A 559 -8.01 10.72 7.59
C PHE A 559 -9.29 10.87 8.43
N ASP A 560 -10.19 11.79 8.05
CA ASP A 560 -11.38 12.11 8.84
C ASP A 560 -12.40 10.96 8.88
N ASN A 561 -12.51 10.15 7.82
CA ASN A 561 -13.55 9.14 7.67
C ASN A 561 -13.06 7.70 7.91
N VAL A 562 -11.75 7.47 7.97
CA VAL A 562 -11.14 6.15 8.13
C VAL A 562 -10.16 6.13 9.30
N GLU A 563 -9.04 6.83 9.21
CA GLU A 563 -7.97 6.70 10.22
C GLU A 563 -8.38 7.22 11.60
N ALA A 564 -8.97 8.42 11.66
CA ALA A 564 -9.38 9.02 12.93
C ALA A 564 -10.39 8.15 13.71
N PRO A 565 -11.48 7.64 13.10
CA PRO A 565 -12.40 6.77 13.82
C PRO A 565 -11.84 5.37 14.13
N VAL A 566 -10.99 4.79 13.27
CA VAL A 566 -10.29 3.52 13.59
C VAL A 566 -9.35 3.73 14.78
N THR A 567 -8.60 4.84 14.81
CA THR A 567 -7.75 5.22 15.95
C THR A 567 -8.58 5.38 17.24
N GLU A 568 -9.75 6.02 17.18
CA GLU A 568 -10.64 6.16 18.34
C GLU A 568 -11.13 4.79 18.83
N PHE A 569 -11.47 3.89 17.92
CA PHE A 569 -11.87 2.52 18.24
C PHE A 569 -10.75 1.74 18.94
N LEU A 570 -9.53 1.75 18.40
CA LEU A 570 -8.38 1.09 19.02
C LEU A 570 -8.05 1.68 20.40
N ALA A 571 -8.15 3.00 20.56
CA ALA A 571 -7.95 3.67 21.85
C ALA A 571 -9.02 3.26 22.88
N ASP A 572 -10.26 3.02 22.46
CA ASP A 572 -11.32 2.49 23.31
C ASP A 572 -11.06 1.03 23.71
N LEU A 573 -10.54 0.19 22.80
CA LEU A 573 -10.12 -1.17 23.11
C LEU A 573 -8.97 -1.21 24.13
N ASP A 574 -7.98 -0.34 23.97
CA ASP A 574 -6.83 -0.22 24.88
C ASP A 574 -7.27 0.29 26.28
N GLN A 575 -8.26 1.18 26.34
CA GLN A 575 -8.80 1.64 27.63
C GLN A 575 -9.71 0.62 28.31
N THR A 576 -10.18 -0.41 27.59
CA THR A 576 -11.10 -1.42 28.11
C THR A 576 -10.35 -2.52 28.83
N VAL A 577 -10.06 -2.30 30.12
CA VAL A 577 -9.46 -3.33 31.00
C VAL A 577 -10.45 -4.47 31.24
N ILE A 578 -10.12 -5.68 30.78
CA ILE A 578 -10.94 -6.88 30.92
C ILE A 578 -10.45 -7.80 32.04
N ALA A 579 -9.18 -7.70 32.44
CA ALA A 579 -8.60 -8.43 33.57
C ALA A 579 -7.38 -7.69 34.17
N THR A 580 -6.89 -8.17 35.31
CA THR A 580 -5.62 -7.73 35.90
C THR A 580 -4.78 -8.96 36.21
N SER A 581 -3.56 -9.02 35.68
CA SER A 581 -2.60 -10.10 35.93
C SER A 581 -1.56 -9.74 36.99
N GLU A 582 -1.30 -10.64 37.94
CA GLU A 582 -0.23 -10.46 38.93
C GLU A 582 1.16 -10.77 38.35
N VAL A 583 1.22 -11.35 37.15
CA VAL A 583 2.46 -11.77 36.48
C VAL A 583 2.51 -11.33 35.02
N PRO A 584 3.71 -11.22 34.42
CA PRO A 584 3.82 -10.96 32.98
C PRO A 584 3.25 -12.11 32.15
N LEU A 585 2.55 -11.80 31.07
CA LEU A 585 2.01 -12.77 30.12
C LEU A 585 2.95 -12.87 28.91
N ASN A 586 3.47 -14.06 28.68
CA ASN A 586 4.53 -14.32 27.73
C ASN A 586 3.99 -14.87 26.39
N GLY A 587 3.97 -14.01 25.39
CA GLY A 587 3.60 -14.34 24.01
C GLY A 587 4.76 -14.28 23.02
N VAL A 588 6.01 -14.23 23.49
CA VAL A 588 7.20 -14.15 22.63
C VAL A 588 7.22 -15.34 21.66
N ARG A 589 7.36 -15.05 20.36
CA ARG A 589 7.24 -15.99 19.25
C ARG A 589 8.14 -17.21 19.41
N GLU A 590 9.41 -17.00 19.75
CA GLU A 590 10.36 -18.10 19.97
C GLU A 590 9.87 -19.04 21.08
N GLU A 591 9.28 -18.50 22.13
CA GLU A 591 8.93 -19.24 23.33
C GLU A 591 7.59 -19.95 23.20
N VAL A 592 6.56 -19.30 22.64
CA VAL A 592 5.27 -19.93 22.34
C VAL A 592 5.37 -21.07 21.32
N ARG A 593 6.50 -21.14 20.59
CA ARG A 593 6.80 -22.17 19.57
C ARG A 593 7.82 -23.22 19.99
N THR A 594 8.39 -23.12 21.18
CA THR A 594 9.42 -24.08 21.64
C THR A 594 9.18 -24.63 23.04
N ARG A 595 8.32 -23.97 23.82
CA ARG A 595 8.01 -24.34 25.18
C ARG A 595 6.59 -23.91 25.56
N GLU A 596 6.12 -24.44 26.68
CA GLU A 596 4.88 -23.97 27.27
C GLU A 596 5.02 -22.49 27.70
N THR A 597 3.99 -21.69 27.46
CA THR A 597 3.86 -20.32 28.00
C THR A 597 2.52 -20.12 28.70
N ASN A 598 2.42 -19.07 29.52
CA ASN A 598 1.15 -18.77 30.20
C ASN A 598 0.09 -18.21 29.26
N VAL A 599 0.44 -17.43 28.23
CA VAL A 599 -0.50 -17.00 27.18
C VAL A 599 -1.05 -18.22 26.42
N GLY A 600 -0.18 -19.16 26.03
CA GLY A 600 -0.59 -20.40 25.39
C GLY A 600 -1.57 -21.20 26.25
N ASN A 601 -1.30 -21.29 27.56
CA ASN A 601 -2.21 -21.94 28.49
C ASN A 601 -3.56 -21.23 28.62
N LEU A 602 -3.58 -19.90 28.66
CA LEU A 602 -4.82 -19.11 28.76
C LEU A 602 -5.71 -19.31 27.53
N LEU A 603 -5.14 -19.32 26.32
CA LEU A 603 -5.87 -19.61 25.08
C LEU A 603 -6.41 -21.04 25.05
N ALA A 604 -5.55 -22.03 25.30
CA ALA A 604 -6.01 -23.42 25.30
C ALA A 604 -7.10 -23.67 26.37
N ASP A 605 -7.03 -22.99 27.52
CA ASP A 605 -8.07 -23.02 28.55
C ASP A 605 -9.37 -22.31 28.10
N SER A 606 -9.26 -21.18 27.42
CA SER A 606 -10.43 -20.44 26.93
C SER A 606 -11.24 -21.26 25.94
N PHE A 607 -10.58 -22.07 25.09
CA PHE A 607 -11.26 -22.96 24.14
C PHE A 607 -12.05 -24.05 24.85
N VAL A 608 -11.47 -24.69 25.86
CA VAL A 608 -12.16 -25.70 26.68
C VAL A 608 -13.39 -25.09 27.35
N VAL A 609 -13.25 -23.91 27.96
CA VAL A 609 -14.36 -23.21 28.63
C VAL A 609 -15.45 -22.84 27.62
N THR A 610 -15.06 -22.36 26.44
CA THR A 610 -15.98 -21.97 25.37
C THR A 610 -16.75 -23.17 24.83
N ALA A 611 -16.06 -24.27 24.53
CA ALA A 611 -16.67 -25.51 24.10
C ALA A 611 -17.66 -26.05 25.15
N GLN A 612 -17.26 -26.09 26.43
CA GLN A 612 -18.15 -26.51 27.52
C GLN A 612 -19.40 -25.64 27.66
N ALA A 613 -19.28 -24.33 27.40
CA ALA A 613 -20.40 -23.41 27.48
C ALA A 613 -21.35 -23.51 26.28
N ARG A 614 -20.82 -23.75 25.07
CA ARG A 614 -21.56 -23.55 23.82
C ARG A 614 -21.86 -24.80 23.02
N ALA A 615 -21.07 -25.87 23.13
CA ALA A 615 -21.18 -27.07 22.28
C ALA A 615 -22.62 -27.62 22.18
N ALA A 616 -23.35 -27.67 23.29
CA ALA A 616 -24.73 -28.16 23.33
C ALA A 616 -25.70 -27.32 22.48
N GLU A 617 -25.45 -26.02 22.31
CA GLU A 617 -26.24 -25.13 21.45
C GLU A 617 -26.08 -25.47 19.97
N PHE A 618 -24.94 -26.04 19.61
CA PHE A 618 -24.57 -26.44 18.25
C PHE A 618 -24.76 -27.95 18.01
N GLY A 619 -25.46 -28.64 18.93
CA GLY A 619 -25.80 -30.06 18.78
C GLY A 619 -24.68 -31.04 19.16
N VAL A 620 -23.57 -30.55 19.70
CA VAL A 620 -22.43 -31.35 20.15
C VAL A 620 -22.63 -31.77 21.61
N THR A 621 -22.38 -33.04 21.92
CA THR A 621 -22.45 -33.56 23.29
C THR A 621 -21.07 -34.02 23.73
N LEU A 622 -20.49 -33.32 24.71
CA LEU A 622 -19.17 -33.63 25.26
C LEU A 622 -19.28 -34.84 26.22
N ASP A 623 -19.11 -36.05 25.69
CA ASP A 623 -19.22 -37.32 26.42
C ASP A 623 -17.86 -37.81 26.98
N GLY A 624 -16.75 -37.29 26.44
CA GLY A 624 -15.38 -37.63 26.82
C GLY A 624 -14.68 -36.58 27.71
N PRO A 625 -13.44 -36.85 28.15
CA PRO A 625 -12.55 -35.80 28.62
C PRO A 625 -12.31 -34.79 27.49
N ILE A 626 -12.46 -33.50 27.78
CA ILE A 626 -12.14 -32.43 26.83
C ILE A 626 -10.71 -31.91 27.07
N VAL A 627 -9.97 -31.71 25.99
CA VAL A 627 -8.63 -31.08 25.98
C VAL A 627 -8.63 -29.87 25.05
N GLY A 628 -7.78 -28.88 25.34
CA GLY A 628 -7.62 -27.68 24.52
C GLY A 628 -6.33 -27.74 23.71
N LEU A 629 -6.35 -27.26 22.47
CA LEU A 629 -5.18 -27.19 21.58
C LEU A 629 -5.10 -25.83 20.87
N GLN A 630 -3.96 -25.17 21.01
CA GLN A 630 -3.59 -23.97 20.24
C GLN A 630 -2.15 -24.12 19.74
N ASN A 631 -1.91 -23.98 18.43
CA ASN A 631 -0.55 -23.91 17.89
C ASN A 631 0.09 -22.55 18.20
N GLY A 632 1.41 -22.53 18.40
CA GLY A 632 2.18 -21.31 18.67
C GLY A 632 2.20 -20.33 17.49
N GLY A 633 1.90 -20.80 16.27
CA GLY A 633 1.72 -19.98 15.08
C GLY A 633 0.52 -19.05 15.15
N GLY A 634 -0.56 -19.48 15.81
CA GLY A 634 -1.78 -18.69 16.00
C GLY A 634 -1.73 -17.67 17.16
N ILE A 635 -0.60 -17.60 17.89
CA ILE A 635 -0.35 -16.62 18.96
C ILE A 635 0.62 -15.56 18.41
N ARG A 636 0.19 -14.30 18.35
CA ARG A 636 0.84 -13.30 17.47
C ARG A 636 1.44 -12.07 18.14
N ASN A 637 1.15 -11.82 19.42
CA ASN A 637 1.57 -10.57 20.08
C ASN A 637 3.10 -10.38 20.17
N ASP A 638 3.90 -11.44 19.99
CA ASP A 638 5.38 -11.47 19.98
C ASP A 638 6.06 -10.62 21.07
N THR A 639 5.43 -10.52 22.23
CA THR A 639 5.88 -9.66 23.32
C THR A 639 5.50 -10.23 24.67
N ILE A 640 6.02 -9.58 25.73
CA ILE A 640 5.60 -9.82 27.10
C ILE A 640 4.66 -8.70 27.52
N ILE A 641 3.38 -9.03 27.72
CA ILE A 641 2.43 -8.12 28.35
C ILE A 641 2.82 -8.04 29.83
N PRO A 642 3.12 -6.84 30.38
CA PRO A 642 3.59 -6.71 31.75
C PRO A 642 2.52 -7.13 32.77
N ALA A 643 2.94 -7.45 33.99
CA ALA A 643 1.99 -7.60 35.10
C ALA A 643 1.24 -6.28 35.31
N GLY A 644 -0.08 -6.35 35.47
CA GLY A 644 -0.94 -5.17 35.51
C GLY A 644 -2.26 -5.41 34.79
N ASP A 645 -2.83 -4.34 34.28
CA ASP A 645 -4.08 -4.40 33.53
C ASP A 645 -3.87 -5.12 32.20
N VAL A 646 -4.85 -5.95 31.83
CA VAL A 646 -4.95 -6.63 30.54
C VAL A 646 -6.18 -6.06 29.84
N THR A 647 -5.97 -5.49 28.67
CA THR A 647 -6.96 -4.74 27.91
C THR A 647 -7.68 -5.65 26.92
N LEU A 648 -8.74 -5.14 26.28
CA LEU A 648 -9.39 -5.87 25.20
C LEU A 648 -8.49 -5.90 23.96
N LEU A 649 -7.72 -4.83 23.71
CA LEU A 649 -6.76 -4.77 22.61
C LEU A 649 -5.70 -5.89 22.72
N ASP A 650 -5.18 -6.17 23.94
CA ASP A 650 -4.23 -7.26 24.18
C ASP A 650 -4.74 -8.62 23.63
N THR A 651 -6.05 -8.85 23.62
CA THR A 651 -6.61 -10.11 23.10
C THR A 651 -6.61 -10.19 21.58
N PHE A 652 -6.74 -9.06 20.89
CA PHE A 652 -6.57 -8.99 19.43
C PHE A 652 -5.10 -9.17 19.05
N ASP A 653 -4.18 -8.54 19.79
CA ASP A 653 -2.73 -8.73 19.58
C ASP A 653 -2.33 -10.20 19.76
N ILE A 654 -2.88 -10.87 20.78
CA ILE A 654 -2.62 -12.29 21.03
C ILE A 654 -3.21 -13.18 19.94
N ALA A 655 -4.46 -12.92 19.53
CA ALA A 655 -5.27 -13.78 18.67
C ALA A 655 -5.94 -12.97 17.53
N PRO A 656 -5.19 -12.52 16.51
CA PRO A 656 -5.71 -11.59 15.50
C PRO A 656 -6.53 -12.25 14.37
N PHE A 657 -6.28 -13.53 14.06
CA PHE A 657 -6.85 -14.22 12.90
C PHE A 657 -8.35 -14.51 13.01
N SER A 658 -9.02 -14.76 11.88
CA SER A 658 -10.45 -15.13 11.83
C SER A 658 -10.78 -16.57 12.24
N ASN A 659 -10.07 -17.10 13.24
CA ASN A 659 -10.29 -18.45 13.71
C ASN A 659 -11.49 -18.56 14.67
N PHE A 660 -12.27 -19.62 14.52
CA PHE A 660 -13.38 -19.96 15.41
C PHE A 660 -13.06 -21.17 16.27
N VAL A 661 -13.43 -21.08 17.55
CA VAL A 661 -13.38 -22.23 18.46
C VAL A 661 -14.27 -23.34 17.89
N SER A 662 -13.67 -24.51 17.74
CA SER A 662 -14.24 -25.70 17.13
C SER A 662 -14.04 -26.90 18.04
N VAL A 663 -14.99 -27.84 17.96
CA VAL A 663 -14.94 -29.10 18.71
C VAL A 663 -14.82 -30.26 17.74
N ILE A 664 -13.79 -31.09 17.96
CA ILE A 664 -13.62 -32.40 17.33
C ILE A 664 -14.06 -33.45 18.35
N GLU A 665 -15.10 -34.22 18.02
CA GLU A 665 -15.69 -35.23 18.92
C GLU A 665 -14.97 -36.59 18.79
N ASP A 666 -14.91 -37.34 19.90
CA ASP A 666 -14.51 -38.76 19.91
C ASP A 666 -13.11 -39.08 19.31
N VAL A 667 -12.12 -38.19 19.49
CA VAL A 667 -10.75 -38.41 19.02
C VAL A 667 -10.12 -39.61 19.72
N ALA A 668 -9.63 -40.56 18.91
CA ALA A 668 -9.05 -41.79 19.42
C ALA A 668 -7.75 -41.51 20.21
N PRO A 669 -7.47 -42.28 21.30
CA PRO A 669 -6.26 -42.09 22.09
C PRO A 669 -4.94 -42.16 21.29
N ALA A 670 -4.89 -42.96 20.23
CA ALA A 670 -3.71 -43.04 19.36
C ALA A 670 -3.54 -41.77 18.52
N ASP A 671 -4.63 -41.18 18.06
CA ASP A 671 -4.64 -39.99 17.22
C ASP A 671 -4.33 -38.73 18.06
N LEU A 672 -4.79 -38.69 19.31
CA LEU A 672 -4.33 -37.70 20.28
C LEU A 672 -2.80 -37.76 20.46
N VAL A 673 -2.23 -38.96 20.57
CA VAL A 673 -0.76 -39.10 20.68
C VAL A 673 -0.07 -38.62 19.41
N THR A 674 -0.60 -38.93 18.23
CA THR A 674 -0.09 -38.40 16.95
C THR A 674 -0.09 -36.87 16.92
N ALA A 675 -1.17 -36.23 17.35
CA ALA A 675 -1.25 -34.76 17.41
C ALA A 675 -0.22 -34.16 18.39
N VAL A 676 -0.05 -34.78 19.57
CA VAL A 676 0.95 -34.34 20.56
C VAL A 676 2.38 -34.54 20.05
N GLU A 677 2.66 -35.64 19.33
CA GLU A 677 3.95 -35.90 18.70
C GLU A 677 4.29 -34.87 17.62
N HIS A 678 3.32 -34.53 16.76
CA HIS A 678 3.48 -33.54 15.71
C HIS A 678 3.81 -32.16 16.30
N GLY A 679 3.06 -31.71 17.31
CA GLY A 679 3.36 -30.46 18.01
C GLY A 679 4.74 -30.42 18.70
N LEU A 680 5.43 -31.55 18.83
CA LEU A 680 6.78 -31.61 19.40
C LEU A 680 7.86 -31.79 18.34
N GLU A 681 7.56 -32.13 17.08
CA GLU A 681 8.54 -32.66 16.12
C GLU A 681 9.55 -31.63 15.59
N GLY A 682 9.16 -30.35 15.60
CA GLY A 682 9.96 -29.23 15.15
C GLY A 682 11.08 -28.83 16.11
N LEU A 683 11.00 -29.25 17.38
CA LEU A 683 11.99 -28.88 18.38
C LEU A 683 13.41 -29.32 17.98
N PRO A 684 14.44 -28.49 18.26
CA PRO A 684 14.38 -27.25 19.05
C PRO A 684 14.02 -25.98 18.25
N ASP A 685 13.73 -26.07 16.95
CA ASP A 685 13.45 -24.90 16.12
C ASP A 685 12.02 -24.37 16.39
N PRO A 686 11.79 -23.03 16.35
CA PRO A 686 10.52 -22.39 16.71
C PRO A 686 9.48 -22.51 15.59
N GLN A 687 8.99 -23.73 15.36
CA GLN A 687 7.97 -24.02 14.36
C GLN A 687 6.57 -23.57 14.79
N GLY A 688 5.77 -23.06 13.84
CA GLY A 688 4.41 -22.58 14.10
C GLY A 688 3.49 -23.65 14.71
N PHE A 689 3.65 -24.89 14.26
CA PHE A 689 2.83 -26.02 14.69
C PHE A 689 3.08 -26.50 16.12
N PHE A 690 4.04 -25.94 16.87
CA PHE A 690 4.23 -26.34 18.27
C PHE A 690 2.97 -26.07 19.10
N ALA A 691 2.48 -27.08 19.82
CA ALA A 691 1.19 -26.99 20.50
C ALA A 691 1.29 -26.55 21.97
N GLN A 692 0.43 -25.58 22.32
CA GLN A 692 0.02 -25.25 23.68
C GLN A 692 -1.26 -26.04 24.00
N TRP A 693 -1.32 -26.65 25.19
CA TRP A 693 -2.37 -27.62 25.54
C TRP A 693 -3.18 -27.20 26.75
N SER A 694 -4.39 -27.74 26.90
CA SER A 694 -5.20 -27.75 28.13
C SER A 694 -5.74 -29.15 28.42
N GLY A 695 -5.92 -29.50 29.70
CA GLY A 695 -6.51 -30.79 30.11
C GLY A 695 -5.58 -32.01 30.04
N LEU A 696 -4.31 -31.82 29.65
CA LEU A 696 -3.29 -32.88 29.60
C LEU A 696 -1.93 -32.45 30.15
N VAL A 697 -1.09 -33.42 30.44
CA VAL A 697 0.33 -33.27 30.80
C VAL A 697 1.15 -34.23 29.95
N VAL A 698 2.09 -33.69 29.17
CA VAL A 698 3.06 -34.43 28.36
C VAL A 698 4.46 -34.27 28.96
N GLU A 699 5.15 -35.40 29.13
CA GLU A 699 6.59 -35.46 29.34
C GLU A 699 7.25 -35.95 28.04
N TYR A 700 8.27 -35.25 27.54
CA TYR A 700 8.84 -35.53 26.21
C TYR A 700 10.37 -35.51 26.16
N ASP A 701 10.97 -36.24 25.21
CA ASP A 701 12.40 -36.24 24.88
C ASP A 701 12.62 -35.61 23.49
N ALA A 702 13.07 -34.35 23.47
CA ALA A 702 13.36 -33.62 22.22
C ALA A 702 14.49 -34.25 21.39
N THR A 703 15.32 -35.11 22.00
CA THR A 703 16.42 -35.79 21.30
C THR A 703 16.00 -37.07 20.59
N ALA A 704 14.79 -37.56 20.89
CA ALA A 704 14.20 -38.68 20.17
C ALA A 704 13.78 -38.27 18.75
N ALA A 705 13.66 -39.27 17.87
CA ALA A 705 13.20 -39.06 16.51
C ALA A 705 11.78 -38.47 16.51
N PRO A 706 11.42 -37.58 15.55
CA PRO A 706 10.04 -37.18 15.29
C PRO A 706 9.08 -38.38 15.30
N GLY A 707 7.93 -38.23 15.96
CA GLY A 707 6.95 -39.31 16.15
C GLY A 707 7.30 -40.32 17.26
N SER A 708 8.31 -40.05 18.08
CA SER A 708 8.67 -40.86 19.25
C SER A 708 9.22 -40.01 20.40
N ARG A 709 8.78 -38.75 20.50
CA ARG A 709 9.21 -37.78 21.50
C ARG A 709 8.38 -37.87 22.78
N VAL A 710 7.15 -38.37 22.75
CA VAL A 710 6.29 -38.50 23.93
C VAL A 710 6.77 -39.64 24.83
N VAL A 711 7.18 -39.32 26.05
CA VAL A 711 7.60 -40.28 27.09
C VAL A 711 6.41 -40.66 27.96
N ASN A 712 5.71 -39.68 28.52
CA ASN A 712 4.49 -39.90 29.30
C ASN A 712 3.42 -38.89 28.86
N LEU A 713 2.17 -39.34 28.78
CA LEU A 713 1.02 -38.49 28.49
C LEU A 713 -0.08 -38.81 29.49
N THR A 714 -0.56 -37.80 30.21
CA THR A 714 -1.67 -37.92 31.16
C THR A 714 -2.79 -36.99 30.75
N VAL A 715 -4.00 -37.51 30.55
CA VAL A 715 -5.19 -36.72 30.22
C VAL A 715 -6.14 -36.74 31.41
N ASN A 716 -6.46 -35.56 31.97
CA ASN A 716 -7.29 -35.41 33.17
C ASN A 716 -6.95 -36.42 34.30
N GLY A 717 -5.65 -36.63 34.54
CA GLY A 717 -5.13 -37.54 35.57
C GLY A 717 -5.07 -39.02 35.19
N THR A 718 -5.52 -39.39 33.98
CA THR A 718 -5.43 -40.76 33.46
C THR A 718 -4.19 -40.92 32.58
N PRO A 719 -3.28 -41.87 32.84
CA PRO A 719 -2.10 -42.09 32.01
C PRO A 719 -2.49 -42.75 30.67
N TYR A 720 -2.29 -42.03 29.57
CA TYR A 720 -2.50 -42.49 28.20
C TYR A 720 -1.23 -43.10 27.62
N VAL A 721 -0.07 -42.48 27.87
CA VAL A 721 1.25 -43.02 27.49
C VAL A 721 2.10 -43.17 28.74
N VAL A 722 2.74 -44.33 28.87
CA VAL A 722 3.73 -44.61 29.93
C VAL A 722 4.99 -45.19 29.29
N ASP A 723 6.13 -44.55 29.54
CA ASP A 723 7.44 -44.95 28.98
C ASP A 723 7.41 -45.14 27.45
N GLY A 724 6.73 -44.23 26.73
CA GLY A 724 6.57 -44.26 25.27
C GLY A 724 5.57 -45.30 24.75
N VAL A 725 4.78 -45.93 25.63
CA VAL A 725 3.79 -46.96 25.25
C VAL A 725 2.37 -46.48 25.53
N LEU A 726 1.54 -46.43 24.49
CA LEU A 726 0.10 -46.18 24.60
C LEU A 726 -0.58 -47.29 25.41
N GLN A 727 -1.40 -46.92 26.39
CA GLN A 727 -2.07 -47.85 27.30
C GLN A 727 -3.38 -48.40 26.70
N ASP A 728 -3.78 -49.59 27.14
CA ASP A 728 -5.03 -50.24 26.71
C ASP A 728 -6.26 -49.73 27.48
N GLY A 729 -7.44 -49.78 26.85
CA GLY A 729 -8.73 -49.50 27.52
C GLY A 729 -9.01 -48.03 27.82
N LEU A 730 -8.29 -47.13 27.14
CA LEU A 730 -8.50 -45.68 27.19
C LEU A 730 -9.81 -45.28 26.50
N VAL A 731 -10.39 -44.16 26.93
CA VAL A 731 -11.58 -43.57 26.31
C VAL A 731 -11.16 -42.53 25.27
N PRO A 732 -11.95 -42.28 24.22
CA PRO A 732 -11.75 -41.14 23.33
C PRO A 732 -11.83 -39.80 24.07
N VAL A 733 -11.25 -38.76 23.47
CA VAL A 733 -11.27 -37.37 23.98
C VAL A 733 -11.98 -36.46 23.00
N ASP A 734 -12.59 -35.40 23.51
CA ASP A 734 -13.05 -34.29 22.68
C ASP A 734 -11.94 -33.23 22.65
N ILE A 735 -11.67 -32.63 21.49
CA ILE A 735 -10.66 -31.58 21.33
C ILE A 735 -11.35 -30.25 21.04
N ALA A 736 -11.13 -29.26 21.90
CA ALA A 736 -11.44 -27.86 21.63
C ALA A 736 -10.21 -27.17 21.03
N THR A 737 -10.32 -26.68 19.81
CA THR A 737 -9.23 -26.03 19.09
C THR A 737 -9.77 -24.94 18.16
N ILE A 738 -8.92 -24.34 17.35
CA ILE A 738 -9.34 -23.47 16.25
C ILE A 738 -9.68 -24.31 15.01
N ASP A 739 -10.62 -23.83 14.21
CA ASP A 739 -11.05 -24.48 12.97
C ASP A 739 -9.92 -24.70 11.96
N PHE A 740 -8.93 -23.79 11.90
CA PHE A 740 -7.71 -24.00 11.09
C PHE A 740 -7.01 -25.32 11.43
N LEU A 741 -6.77 -25.61 12.71
CA LEU A 741 -6.15 -26.88 13.12
C LEU A 741 -7.13 -28.05 12.98
N ALA A 742 -8.41 -27.85 13.29
CA ALA A 742 -9.42 -28.90 13.15
C ALA A 742 -9.58 -29.37 11.69
N ALA A 743 -9.29 -28.52 10.72
CA ALA A 743 -9.27 -28.83 9.29
C ALA A 743 -8.01 -29.60 8.83
N GLY A 744 -7.00 -29.74 9.70
CA GLY A 744 -5.74 -30.43 9.40
C GLY A 744 -4.56 -29.49 9.08
N ASN A 745 -4.78 -28.18 9.02
CA ASN A 745 -3.72 -27.23 8.66
C ASN A 745 -2.59 -27.18 9.71
N ASP A 746 -1.45 -26.61 9.31
CA ASP A 746 -0.18 -26.61 10.06
C ASP A 746 0.41 -28.02 10.28
N GLY A 747 -0.03 -29.03 9.52
CA GLY A 747 0.45 -30.41 9.60
C GLY A 747 -0.30 -31.30 10.61
N TYR A 748 -1.43 -30.83 11.14
CA TYR A 748 -2.33 -31.61 12.00
C TYR A 748 -3.24 -32.56 11.20
N ASP A 749 -2.73 -33.18 10.13
CA ASP A 749 -3.41 -34.06 9.17
C ASP A 749 -4.26 -35.16 9.84
N VAL A 750 -3.88 -35.57 11.06
CA VAL A 750 -4.64 -36.55 11.84
C VAL A 750 -6.11 -36.14 12.05
N PHE A 751 -6.38 -34.84 12.10
CA PHE A 751 -7.73 -34.30 12.29
C PHE A 751 -8.59 -34.31 11.03
N GLU A 752 -8.01 -34.42 9.82
CA GLU A 752 -8.79 -34.56 8.57
C GLU A 752 -9.71 -35.79 8.57
N THR A 753 -9.36 -36.80 9.38
CA THR A 753 -10.17 -38.01 9.53
C THR A 753 -11.43 -37.82 10.38
N TYR A 754 -11.56 -36.66 11.04
CA TYR A 754 -12.65 -36.31 11.93
C TYR A 754 -13.52 -35.19 11.35
N THR A 755 -14.78 -35.16 11.76
CA THR A 755 -15.63 -33.99 11.56
C THR A 755 -15.51 -33.07 12.76
N PHE A 756 -15.57 -31.76 12.55
CA PHE A 756 -15.58 -30.78 13.63
C PHE A 756 -16.78 -29.84 13.53
N THR A 757 -17.12 -29.19 14.64
CA THR A 757 -18.21 -28.20 14.73
C THR A 757 -17.68 -26.89 15.28
N ARG A 758 -17.81 -25.79 14.50
CA ARG A 758 -17.57 -24.42 14.98
C ARG A 758 -18.65 -24.04 16.01
N VAL A 759 -18.26 -23.58 17.20
CA VAL A 759 -19.20 -23.20 18.28
C VAL A 759 -19.51 -21.70 18.32
N GLY A 760 -19.32 -21.02 17.20
CA GLY A 760 -19.78 -19.64 16.95
C GLY A 760 -19.12 -18.56 17.80
N THR A 761 -17.91 -18.79 18.31
CA THR A 761 -17.09 -17.83 19.06
C THR A 761 -15.70 -17.81 18.44
N SER A 762 -15.20 -16.62 18.05
CA SER A 762 -13.82 -16.48 17.59
C SER A 762 -12.84 -16.81 18.71
N TYR A 763 -11.63 -17.23 18.38
CA TYR A 763 -10.62 -17.57 19.37
C TYR A 763 -10.15 -16.34 20.19
N GLN A 764 -10.16 -15.14 19.60
CA GLN A 764 -10.03 -13.85 20.28
C GLN A 764 -11.15 -13.63 21.30
N GLN A 765 -12.41 -13.77 20.87
CA GLN A 765 -13.57 -13.56 21.74
C GLN A 765 -13.62 -14.62 22.85
N SER A 766 -13.16 -15.85 22.56
CA SER A 766 -12.99 -16.90 23.55
C SER A 766 -12.06 -16.45 24.67
N LEU A 767 -10.89 -15.91 24.32
CA LEU A 767 -9.92 -15.37 25.28
C LEU A 767 -10.51 -14.18 26.06
N ALA A 768 -11.10 -13.20 25.37
CA ALA A 768 -11.72 -12.03 25.99
C ALA A 768 -12.83 -12.39 26.99
N ASN A 769 -13.63 -13.41 26.69
CA ASN A 769 -14.67 -13.92 27.59
C ASN A 769 -14.11 -14.70 28.79
N TYR A 770 -12.98 -15.37 28.62
CA TYR A 770 -12.36 -16.20 29.65
C TYR A 770 -11.58 -15.36 30.68
N LEU A 771 -10.79 -14.40 30.22
CA LEU A 771 -9.87 -13.60 31.05
C LEU A 771 -10.52 -12.97 32.31
N PRO A 772 -11.74 -12.40 32.27
CA PRO A 772 -12.40 -11.86 33.46
C PRO A 772 -12.65 -12.89 34.58
N THR A 773 -12.63 -14.18 34.25
CA THR A 773 -12.87 -15.29 35.19
C THR A 773 -11.63 -16.15 35.45
N ALA A 774 -10.56 -15.92 34.69
CA ALA A 774 -9.30 -16.63 34.84
C ALA A 774 -8.62 -16.26 36.17
N ASP A 775 -8.03 -17.25 36.83
CA ASP A 775 -7.12 -16.99 37.95
C ASP A 775 -5.78 -16.53 37.37
N LEU A 776 -5.52 -15.22 37.47
CA LEU A 776 -4.32 -14.55 36.98
C LEU A 776 -3.28 -14.24 38.10
N SER A 777 -3.37 -14.96 39.21
CA SER A 777 -2.46 -14.80 40.35
C SER A 777 -1.09 -15.44 40.12
N ALA A 778 -0.05 -15.01 40.84
CA ALA A 778 1.28 -15.62 40.73
C ALA A 778 1.29 -17.12 41.09
N ASP A 779 0.42 -17.56 42.00
CA ASP A 779 0.29 -18.97 42.39
C ASP A 779 -0.37 -19.84 41.31
N SER A 780 -1.09 -19.22 40.36
CA SER A 780 -1.86 -19.91 39.33
C SER A 780 -1.27 -19.72 37.92
N VAL A 781 -0.62 -18.60 37.63
CA VAL A 781 -0.06 -18.31 36.29
C VAL A 781 1.45 -18.56 36.22
N GLU A 782 2.18 -18.56 37.35
CA GLU A 782 3.61 -18.91 37.31
C GLU A 782 3.86 -20.41 37.17
N TYR A 783 4.82 -20.70 36.29
CA TYR A 783 5.65 -21.89 36.30
C TYR A 783 6.37 -22.02 37.64
N ARG A 784 5.92 -22.93 38.52
CA ARG A 784 6.76 -23.40 39.64
C ARG A 784 7.58 -24.61 39.21
N PRO A 785 8.90 -24.66 39.49
CA PRO A 785 9.76 -25.74 39.02
C PRO A 785 9.46 -27.08 39.72
N ARG A 786 9.38 -28.15 38.91
CA ARG A 786 9.53 -29.63 39.08
C ARG A 786 9.10 -30.37 40.37
N GLU A 787 8.91 -29.75 41.52
CA GLU A 787 8.72 -30.48 42.80
C GLU A 787 7.25 -30.73 43.20
N ASP A 788 6.27 -30.10 42.55
CA ASP A 788 4.85 -30.33 42.82
C ASP A 788 4.10 -30.70 41.52
N ALA A 789 3.82 -31.99 41.33
CA ALA A 789 2.98 -32.51 40.23
C ALA A 789 1.50 -32.04 40.27
N ALA A 790 1.18 -31.10 41.16
CA ALA A 790 -0.13 -30.46 41.29
C ALA A 790 -0.23 -29.11 40.55
N ASN A 791 0.88 -28.60 39.99
CA ASN A 791 0.91 -27.29 39.35
C ASN A 791 1.08 -27.37 37.83
N ARG A 792 0.05 -26.88 37.15
CA ARG A 792 -0.17 -26.35 35.77
C ARG A 792 0.84 -26.52 34.62
N THR A 793 2.06 -27.04 34.78
CA THR A 793 2.95 -27.34 33.65
C THR A 793 2.43 -28.57 32.90
N ARG A 794 2.03 -28.34 31.65
CA ARG A 794 1.46 -29.32 30.73
C ARG A 794 2.50 -29.89 29.78
N ILE A 795 3.64 -29.23 29.54
CA ILE A 795 4.66 -29.69 28.57
C ILE A 795 6.04 -29.72 29.26
N ILE A 796 6.55 -30.91 29.55
CA ILE A 796 7.69 -31.13 30.46
C ILE A 796 8.82 -31.85 29.72
N PRO A 797 10.02 -31.24 29.59
CA PRO A 797 11.18 -31.97 29.10
C PRO A 797 11.58 -33.09 30.07
N ALA A 798 11.77 -34.30 29.53
CA ALA A 798 12.33 -35.43 30.26
C ALA A 798 13.76 -35.09 30.76
N PRO A 799 14.14 -35.54 31.98
CA PRO A 799 15.42 -35.22 32.59
C PRO A 799 16.67 -35.70 31.84
#